data_AF-A0AAV8ZHM6-F1
#
_entry.id   AF-A0AAV8ZHM6-F1
#
_cell.length_a   1.000
_cell.length_b   1.000
_cell.length_c   1.000
_cell.angle_alpha   90.00
_cell.angle_beta   90.00
_cell.angle_gamma   90.00
#
_symmetry.space_group_name_H-M   'P 1'
#
loop_
_entity.id
_entity.type
_entity.pdbx_description
1 polymer ?
#
loop_
_entity_poly.entity_id
_entity_poly.type
_entity_poly.pdbx_seq_one_letter_code
_entity_poly.pdbx_strand_id
1 'polypeptide(L)'
;MYQCVLCSMASVYKRNVKAHMRKVHGNETSSPLLVKHIGGPGTSAESRPSTSTSENIIGSEETDKTANMVNCTKCDVLIPYGKMAAHQRTVTHKQNCDTIVLGDNIELIQTAFKNRIATYRIKHEDVTDLNSTSVESFFQSIKEKVLLLIESVLKEQKSCMKIYFELFGWYMISTKEEEEGKDEVRQEIKSFNSEYQTEKDSGWALVSLLYLEINVAKYNPLRASSYLPLPKDIAAKNAVINVRNSDNKCFVWSILSALHPPAQNAQRITHYQNYLHELNMKDISFPVSVKDIVKFEKQNDGLSINVFGLEQGKHKCNIVNLLYLEGPNKKSHYCWIKNISRLVGSQLTKHYGAIHICDGCLVFFREESGLQKHISQGDCQKICTILPEPGNNFLQFKDFHLSFKMPFTIYSDFETILNPIHGCTSNPTEKYTINTHIHKAHSFAYFIKCSYNDSLSIFRSYRGKDCTNVYMKWLIEDVRRIYKDHFINYKSMKPLTVEEQKRHDTAKDCFICGEKFQNIVVDNGTKKFSLAKVRDHDHFTGNYRGPAHSKCNLRYRKPRFVPIFLHNMSNYDVHLFVREAAVQAESVTVIPQNKEKYVGFFAKIRVDDEVNNDDNSEDDADSDDDNNDDNAKKNNRYLTLRLNSSY
;
A
#
# COMPACT_ATOMS: atom_id res chain seq x y z
N MET A 1 -3.92 25.56 33.69
CA MET A 1 -3.77 25.76 35.15
C MET A 1 -5.15 25.97 35.76
N TYR A 2 -5.42 25.48 36.97
CA TYR A 2 -6.66 25.75 37.71
C TYR A 2 -6.49 27.04 38.52
N GLN A 3 -7.49 27.92 38.51
CA GLN A 3 -7.44 29.19 39.23
C GLN A 3 -8.62 29.31 40.20
N CYS A 4 -8.37 29.90 41.37
CA CYS A 4 -9.42 30.29 42.30
C CYS A 4 -10.31 31.34 41.63
N VAL A 5 -11.64 31.20 41.69
CA VAL A 5 -12.55 32.19 41.09
C VAL A 5 -12.76 33.42 41.97
N LEU A 6 -12.35 33.36 43.24
CA LEU A 6 -12.51 34.45 44.22
C LEU A 6 -11.21 35.25 44.44
N CYS A 7 -10.07 34.77 43.97
CA CYS A 7 -8.79 35.49 44.08
C CYS A 7 -7.77 35.04 43.01
N SER A 8 -6.61 35.70 42.95
CA SER A 8 -5.58 35.43 41.93
C SER A 8 -4.73 34.16 42.17
N MET A 9 -5.09 33.30 43.13
CA MET A 9 -4.35 32.06 43.41
C MET A 9 -4.58 31.02 42.29
N ALA A 10 -3.49 30.49 41.71
CA ALA A 10 -3.53 29.46 40.68
C ALA A 10 -2.65 28.25 41.05
N SER A 11 -3.03 27.07 40.57
CA SER A 11 -2.27 25.84 40.75
C SER A 11 -2.46 24.89 39.56
N VAL A 12 -1.44 24.10 39.28
CA VAL A 12 -1.49 23.04 38.26
C VAL A 12 -2.43 21.90 38.70
N TYR A 13 -2.62 21.70 40.01
CA TYR A 13 -3.43 20.61 40.56
C TYR A 13 -4.77 21.10 41.12
N LYS A 14 -5.87 20.55 40.60
CA LYS A 14 -7.26 20.85 40.98
C LYS A 14 -7.52 20.76 42.49
N ARG A 15 -6.91 19.77 43.16
CA ARG A 15 -7.07 19.53 44.60
C ARG A 15 -6.55 20.69 45.46
N ASN A 16 -5.51 21.39 45.01
CA ASN A 16 -4.89 22.49 45.77
C ASN A 16 -5.78 23.73 45.74
N VAL A 17 -6.42 24.05 44.60
CA VAL A 17 -7.38 25.17 44.50
C VAL A 17 -8.64 24.90 45.32
N LYS A 18 -9.12 23.65 45.36
CA LYS A 18 -10.23 23.26 46.26
C LYS A 18 -9.87 23.38 47.74
N ALA A 19 -8.67 22.96 48.14
CA ALA A 19 -8.21 23.10 49.52
C ALA A 19 -8.04 24.58 49.91
N HIS A 20 -7.48 25.40 49.01
CA HIS A 20 -7.37 26.84 49.18
C HIS A 20 -8.74 27.52 49.35
N MET A 21 -9.72 27.20 48.50
CA MET A 21 -11.11 27.69 48.61
C MET A 21 -11.71 27.45 50.00
N ARG A 22 -11.63 26.21 50.50
CA ARG A 22 -12.18 25.86 51.83
C ARG A 22 -11.50 26.60 52.97
N LYS A 23 -10.18 26.78 52.87
CA LYS A 23 -9.35 27.30 53.97
C LYS A 23 -9.36 28.83 54.06
N VAL A 24 -9.54 29.51 52.93
CA VAL A 24 -9.45 30.98 52.83
C VAL A 24 -10.82 31.64 52.65
N HIS A 25 -11.77 30.97 51.99
CA HIS A 25 -13.08 31.54 51.66
C HIS A 25 -14.27 30.85 52.35
N GLY A 26 -14.02 29.84 53.20
CA GLY A 26 -15.08 29.11 53.90
C GLY A 26 -15.81 28.09 53.01
N ASN A 27 -16.67 27.27 53.63
CA ASN A 27 -17.17 26.03 53.02
C ASN A 27 -18.51 26.19 52.26
N GLU A 28 -18.98 27.41 52.04
CA GLU A 28 -20.25 27.66 51.37
C GLU A 28 -20.01 28.22 49.97
N THR A 29 -19.86 27.32 48.99
CA THR A 29 -20.30 27.50 47.59
C THR A 29 -19.81 26.33 46.74
N SER A 30 -20.75 25.52 46.27
CA SER A 30 -20.52 24.52 45.21
C SER A 30 -20.55 25.22 43.84
N SER A 31 -19.46 25.89 43.47
CA SER A 31 -19.35 26.55 42.15
C SER A 31 -18.18 25.99 41.32
N PRO A 32 -18.31 25.98 39.97
CA PRO A 32 -17.37 25.31 39.07
C PRO A 32 -16.02 26.03 38.98
N LEU A 33 -14.93 25.26 38.96
CA LEU A 33 -13.55 25.75 38.74
C LEU A 33 -13.36 26.15 37.26
N LEU A 34 -12.82 27.34 37.00
CA LEU A 34 -12.45 27.78 35.66
C LEU A 34 -11.10 27.15 35.24
N VAL A 35 -11.09 26.50 34.07
CA VAL A 35 -9.87 26.07 33.37
C VAL A 35 -9.48 27.18 32.40
N LYS A 36 -8.39 27.89 32.69
CA LYS A 36 -7.84 28.89 31.76
C LYS A 36 -6.84 28.19 30.83
N HIS A 37 -7.16 28.14 29.54
CA HIS A 37 -6.18 27.91 28.48
C HIS A 37 -5.39 29.22 28.29
N ILE A 38 -4.08 29.16 28.48
CA ILE A 38 -3.19 30.29 28.19
C ILE A 38 -2.68 30.09 26.77
N GLY A 39 -3.29 30.79 25.81
CA GLY A 39 -2.60 31.30 24.64
C GLY A 39 -1.97 32.66 25.00
N GLY A 40 -0.79 32.96 24.44
CA GLY A 40 -0.11 34.24 24.65
C GLY A 40 -0.02 35.08 23.36
N PRO A 41 -0.24 36.41 23.43
CA PRO A 41 0.16 37.40 22.43
C PRO A 41 1.40 38.23 22.87
N GLY A 42 1.92 39.10 21.99
CA GLY A 42 3.29 39.68 22.04
C GLY A 42 3.49 41.16 22.44
N THR A 43 4.66 41.70 22.01
CA THR A 43 5.20 43.11 22.03
C THR A 43 5.67 43.65 23.42
N SER A 44 6.72 44.49 23.64
CA SER A 44 7.52 45.48 22.87
C SER A 44 8.76 46.01 23.67
N ALA A 45 9.75 46.61 22.94
CA ALA A 45 10.76 47.66 23.30
C ALA A 45 11.90 47.30 24.32
N GLU A 46 13.18 47.75 24.25
CA GLU A 46 13.85 48.90 23.62
C GLU A 46 15.42 48.75 23.63
N SER A 47 16.12 49.60 22.85
CA SER A 47 17.56 49.98 22.81
C SER A 47 18.54 49.40 21.73
N ARG A 48 19.31 50.33 21.13
CA ARG A 48 20.32 50.29 20.02
C ARG A 48 21.67 50.83 20.57
N PRO A 49 22.79 51.00 19.81
CA PRO A 49 23.41 50.26 18.68
C PRO A 49 24.97 50.08 18.84
N SER A 50 25.66 49.33 17.95
CA SER A 50 27.09 49.49 17.47
C SER A 50 27.66 48.14 16.95
N THR A 51 27.86 47.94 15.64
CA THR A 51 29.03 48.16 14.74
C THR A 51 30.15 47.09 14.74
N SER A 52 30.60 46.78 13.50
CA SER A 52 31.90 46.23 13.04
C SER A 52 32.05 44.69 13.03
N THR A 53 32.09 44.06 11.83
CA THR A 53 33.28 43.48 11.13
C THR A 53 33.94 42.34 11.92
N SER A 54 34.25 41.14 11.42
CA SER A 54 34.77 40.71 10.12
C SER A 54 34.83 39.16 10.07
N GLU A 55 34.63 38.60 8.89
CA GLU A 55 35.35 37.47 8.27
C GLU A 55 35.73 36.18 9.05
N ASN A 56 35.23 35.07 8.47
CA ASN A 56 35.97 33.91 7.97
C ASN A 56 36.04 32.57 8.77
N ILE A 57 35.44 31.55 8.10
CA ILE A 57 36.00 30.21 7.76
C ILE A 57 35.59 28.98 8.60
N ILE A 58 34.71 28.19 7.94
CA ILE A 58 34.62 26.72 7.77
C ILE A 58 34.25 25.82 8.96
N GLY A 59 33.13 25.09 8.80
CA GLY A 59 32.99 23.72 9.33
C GLY A 59 31.57 23.28 9.68
N SER A 60 31.04 22.31 8.92
CA SER A 60 29.89 21.41 9.20
C SER A 60 28.49 22.02 9.35
N GLU A 61 27.73 22.08 8.25
CA GLU A 61 26.27 22.07 8.28
C GLU A 61 25.76 20.62 8.38
N GLU A 62 25.43 20.19 9.59
CA GLU A 62 24.30 19.30 9.80
C GLU A 62 23.03 20.11 9.51
N THR A 63 22.45 19.99 8.32
CA THR A 63 21.15 20.63 8.04
C THR A 63 20.04 19.82 8.70
N ASP A 64 19.66 20.34 9.86
CA ASP A 64 18.44 20.13 10.61
C ASP A 64 17.22 20.09 9.67
N LYS A 65 16.57 18.93 9.56
CA LYS A 65 15.24 18.79 8.92
C LYS A 65 14.15 19.21 9.90
N THR A 66 14.19 20.44 10.38
CA THR A 66 12.99 21.07 10.95
C THR A 66 12.02 21.35 9.80
N ALA A 67 10.98 20.53 9.71
CA ALA A 67 9.91 20.65 8.74
C ALA A 67 9.41 22.10 8.65
N ASN A 68 9.37 22.68 7.45
CA ASN A 68 8.67 23.94 7.17
C ASN A 68 7.20 23.79 7.58
N MET A 69 6.86 24.20 8.80
CA MET A 69 5.49 24.26 9.32
C MET A 69 4.92 25.65 9.02
N VAL A 70 3.70 25.71 8.51
CA VAL A 70 2.98 26.95 8.20
C VAL A 70 1.69 26.99 9.00
N ASN A 71 1.44 28.13 9.65
CA ASN A 71 0.20 28.31 10.40
C ASN A 71 -0.98 28.58 9.46
N CYS A 72 -2.09 27.89 9.68
CA CYS A 72 -3.36 28.23 9.06
C CYS A 72 -4.08 29.30 9.89
N THR A 73 -4.19 30.52 9.38
CA THR A 73 -4.85 31.63 10.07
C THR A 73 -6.36 31.45 10.29
N LYS A 74 -7.00 30.51 9.58
CA LYS A 74 -8.43 30.21 9.74
C LYS A 74 -8.72 29.13 10.77
N CYS A 75 -7.81 28.17 10.93
CA CYS A 75 -7.98 27.06 11.88
C CYS A 75 -7.09 27.18 13.12
N ASP A 76 -6.19 28.17 13.14
CA ASP A 76 -5.15 28.40 14.14
C ASP A 76 -4.35 27.14 14.51
N VAL A 77 -3.90 26.42 13.47
CA VAL A 77 -3.10 25.19 13.58
C VAL A 77 -1.86 25.23 12.70
N LEU A 78 -0.75 24.76 13.24
CA LEU A 78 0.52 24.57 12.54
C LEU A 78 0.48 23.30 11.66
N ILE A 79 0.71 23.46 10.36
CA ILE A 79 0.62 22.39 9.37
C ILE A 79 1.90 22.31 8.55
N PRO A 80 2.47 21.12 8.28
CA PRO A 80 3.59 21.01 7.36
C PRO A 80 3.26 21.63 5.99
N TYR A 81 4.17 22.42 5.43
CA TYR A 81 3.96 23.18 4.18
C TYR A 81 3.40 22.32 3.04
N GLY A 82 3.93 21.11 2.84
CA GLY A 82 3.45 20.16 1.83
C GLY A 82 2.05 19.59 2.08
N LYS A 83 1.55 19.67 3.32
CA LYS A 83 0.20 19.25 3.72
C LYS A 83 -0.81 20.40 3.78
N MET A 84 -0.39 21.67 3.62
CA MET A 84 -1.29 22.83 3.70
C MET A 84 -2.45 22.73 2.69
N ALA A 85 -2.17 22.34 1.44
CA ALA A 85 -3.20 22.17 0.43
C ALA A 85 -4.19 21.04 0.77
N ALA A 86 -3.76 20.00 1.48
CA ALA A 86 -4.63 18.92 1.96
C ALA A 86 -5.47 19.35 3.17
N HIS A 87 -4.86 20.07 4.11
CA HIS A 87 -5.56 20.68 5.24
C HIS A 87 -6.68 21.62 4.76
N GLN A 88 -6.41 22.49 3.79
CA GLN A 88 -7.39 23.41 3.20
C GLN A 88 -8.59 22.71 2.54
N ARG A 89 -8.48 21.41 2.25
CA ARG A 89 -9.56 20.58 1.69
C ARG A 89 -10.42 19.90 2.75
N THR A 90 -10.03 19.96 4.02
CA THR A 90 -10.77 19.28 5.09
C THR A 90 -12.08 19.99 5.45
N VAL A 91 -13.07 19.21 5.88
CA VAL A 91 -14.36 19.72 6.35
C VAL A 91 -14.16 20.69 7.52
N THR A 92 -13.23 20.38 8.43
CA THR A 92 -12.86 21.25 9.55
C THR A 92 -12.34 22.61 9.08
N HIS A 93 -11.49 22.65 8.05
CA HIS A 93 -11.02 23.92 7.49
C HIS A 93 -12.15 24.70 6.81
N LYS A 94 -13.00 24.03 6.02
CA LYS A 94 -14.16 24.66 5.38
C LYS A 94 -15.17 25.21 6.39
N GLN A 95 -15.35 24.56 7.55
CA GLN A 95 -16.24 25.02 8.62
C GLN A 95 -15.71 26.26 9.34
N ASN A 96 -14.37 26.42 9.39
CA ASN A 96 -13.71 27.56 10.02
C ASN A 96 -13.46 28.72 9.02
N CYS A 97 -13.82 28.57 7.75
CA CYS A 97 -13.75 29.64 6.75
C CYS A 97 -14.91 30.63 6.92
N ASP A 98 -14.64 31.91 6.69
CA ASP A 98 -15.66 32.95 6.70
C ASP A 98 -16.70 32.66 5.60
N THR A 99 -17.99 32.81 5.92
CA THR A 99 -19.09 32.70 4.96
C THR A 99 -19.67 34.07 4.66
N ILE A 100 -19.99 34.32 3.39
CA ILE A 100 -20.79 35.48 2.96
C ILE A 100 -22.23 35.00 2.81
N VAL A 101 -23.16 35.58 3.56
CA VAL A 101 -24.59 35.32 3.39
C VAL A 101 -25.09 36.07 2.15
N LEU A 102 -25.62 35.34 1.17
CA LEU A 102 -26.12 35.90 -0.10
C LEU A 102 -27.65 36.07 -0.14
N GLY A 103 -28.37 35.52 0.85
CA GLY A 103 -29.85 35.56 0.98
C GLY A 103 -30.44 34.16 1.24
N ASP A 104 -31.68 34.07 1.78
CA ASP A 104 -32.50 32.85 2.00
C ASP A 104 -31.74 31.53 2.27
N ASN A 105 -30.90 31.52 3.31
CA ASN A 105 -30.09 30.35 3.72
C ASN A 105 -29.05 29.85 2.70
N ILE A 106 -28.61 30.73 1.79
CA ILE A 106 -27.49 30.53 0.86
C ILE A 106 -26.24 31.24 1.40
N GLU A 107 -25.19 30.46 1.66
CA GLU A 107 -23.89 30.93 2.15
C GLU A 107 -22.81 30.64 1.10
N LEU A 108 -22.07 31.68 0.68
CA LEU A 108 -20.85 31.50 -0.10
C LEU A 108 -19.68 31.29 0.86
N ILE A 109 -19.06 30.11 0.80
CA ILE A 109 -17.89 29.80 1.60
C ILE A 109 -16.68 30.48 0.96
N GLN A 110 -16.03 31.40 1.68
CA GLN A 110 -14.76 31.98 1.24
C GLN A 110 -13.65 30.95 1.40
N THR A 111 -13.54 30.04 0.43
CA THR A 111 -12.52 29.02 0.44
C THR A 111 -11.15 29.59 0.02
N ALA A 112 -10.06 29.01 0.54
CA ALA A 112 -8.67 29.41 0.26
C ALA A 112 -8.21 29.22 -1.21
N PHE A 113 -9.08 28.82 -2.13
CA PHE A 113 -8.74 28.49 -3.53
C PHE A 113 -8.54 29.69 -4.45
N LYS A 114 -8.38 30.91 -3.92
CA LYS A 114 -8.19 32.15 -4.71
C LYS A 114 -9.21 32.26 -5.87
N ASN A 115 -10.50 32.02 -5.59
CA ASN A 115 -11.60 32.09 -6.56
C ASN A 115 -11.60 31.05 -7.71
N ARG A 116 -10.85 29.94 -7.61
CA ARG A 116 -10.89 28.87 -8.65
C ARG A 116 -12.13 27.97 -8.57
N ILE A 117 -12.66 27.80 -7.36
CA ILE A 117 -13.88 27.05 -7.08
C ILE A 117 -14.73 27.92 -6.17
N ALA A 118 -15.96 28.24 -6.60
CA ALA A 118 -16.95 28.87 -5.75
C ALA A 118 -17.78 27.75 -5.09
N THR A 119 -17.87 27.77 -3.76
CA THR A 119 -18.64 26.78 -2.99
C THR A 119 -19.80 27.48 -2.29
N TYR A 120 -21.01 27.16 -2.72
CA TYR A 120 -22.25 27.67 -2.14
C TYR A 120 -22.86 26.60 -1.25
N ARG A 121 -23.32 26.97 -0.05
CA ARG A 121 -24.01 26.09 0.89
C ARG A 121 -25.45 26.53 1.03
N ILE A 122 -26.39 25.61 0.86
CA ILE A 122 -27.83 25.85 0.99
C ILE A 122 -28.35 25.04 2.16
N LYS A 123 -28.86 25.71 3.19
CA LYS A 123 -29.46 25.09 4.38
C LYS A 123 -30.98 24.99 4.26
N HIS A 124 -31.58 24.03 4.95
CA HIS A 124 -33.03 23.89 5.11
C HIS A 124 -33.59 25.02 6.00
N GLU A 125 -34.82 25.49 5.75
CA GLU A 125 -35.40 26.66 6.42
C GLU A 125 -35.95 26.40 7.83
N ASP A 126 -36.35 25.18 8.15
CA ASP A 126 -36.93 24.88 9.46
C ASP A 126 -36.10 23.87 10.25
N VAL A 127 -35.62 24.32 11.42
CA VAL A 127 -34.90 23.51 12.42
C VAL A 127 -35.88 22.93 13.47
N THR A 128 -37.18 23.18 13.33
CA THR A 128 -38.19 22.78 14.33
C THR A 128 -38.90 21.46 14.04
N ASP A 129 -38.91 20.99 12.79
CA ASP A 129 -39.49 19.68 12.46
C ASP A 129 -38.38 18.63 12.28
N LEU A 130 -38.13 17.88 13.35
CA LEU A 130 -37.32 16.64 13.36
C LEU A 130 -37.90 15.53 12.45
N ASN A 131 -38.97 15.81 11.68
CA ASN A 131 -39.74 14.86 10.89
C ASN A 131 -39.70 15.09 9.37
N SER A 132 -38.96 16.08 8.84
CA SER A 132 -38.77 16.21 7.38
C SER A 132 -37.64 15.30 6.89
N THR A 133 -37.84 14.00 7.04
CA THR A 133 -36.77 13.00 7.03
C THR A 133 -36.75 12.21 5.70
N SER A 134 -37.08 12.84 4.57
CA SER A 134 -36.89 12.24 3.24
C SER A 134 -35.97 13.10 2.38
N VAL A 135 -35.02 12.46 1.68
CA VAL A 135 -34.11 13.13 0.74
C VAL A 135 -34.90 13.92 -0.31
N GLU A 136 -36.04 13.38 -0.74
CA GLU A 136 -36.92 14.01 -1.73
C GLU A 136 -37.55 15.31 -1.21
N SER A 137 -38.07 15.34 0.03
CA SER A 137 -38.62 16.56 0.62
C SER A 137 -37.56 17.65 0.79
N PHE A 138 -36.34 17.27 1.20
CA PHE A 138 -35.21 18.18 1.29
C PHE A 138 -34.88 18.79 -0.08
N PHE A 139 -34.71 17.98 -1.13
CA PHE A 139 -34.42 18.50 -2.46
C PHE A 139 -35.56 19.34 -3.04
N GLN A 140 -36.81 19.01 -2.73
CA GLN A 140 -37.96 19.81 -3.15
C GLN A 140 -37.96 21.19 -2.49
N SER A 141 -37.61 21.28 -1.20
CA SER A 141 -37.53 22.56 -0.47
C SER A 141 -36.44 23.50 -1.02
N ILE A 142 -35.31 22.96 -1.46
CA ILE A 142 -34.17 23.77 -1.95
C ILE A 142 -34.14 23.94 -3.47
N LYS A 143 -35.03 23.27 -4.21
CA LYS A 143 -35.02 23.20 -5.68
C LYS A 143 -34.98 24.57 -6.35
N GLU A 144 -35.86 25.48 -5.96
CA GLU A 144 -35.93 26.82 -6.54
C GLU A 144 -34.65 27.62 -6.26
N LYS A 145 -34.11 27.51 -5.04
CA LYS A 145 -32.86 28.17 -4.63
C LYS A 145 -31.66 27.68 -5.46
N VAL A 146 -31.58 26.37 -5.70
CA VAL A 146 -30.54 25.76 -6.54
C VAL A 146 -30.62 26.29 -7.97
N LEU A 147 -31.83 26.36 -8.55
CA LEU A 147 -32.02 26.84 -9.92
C LEU A 147 -31.63 28.33 -10.06
N LEU A 148 -32.11 29.19 -9.16
CA LEU A 148 -31.76 30.61 -9.15
C LEU A 148 -30.26 30.84 -9.00
N LEU A 149 -29.60 30.06 -8.15
CA LEU A 149 -28.16 30.11 -7.97
C LEU A 149 -27.42 29.73 -9.26
N ILE A 150 -27.78 28.61 -9.89
CA ILE A 150 -27.12 28.15 -11.12
C ILE A 150 -27.34 29.16 -12.26
N GLU A 151 -28.54 29.74 -12.39
CA GLU A 151 -28.83 30.78 -13.37
C GLU A 151 -28.02 32.06 -13.15
N SER A 152 -27.87 32.52 -11.91
CA SER A 152 -27.05 33.70 -11.59
C SER A 152 -25.58 33.48 -11.95
N VAL A 153 -25.03 32.31 -11.59
CA VAL A 153 -23.66 31.90 -11.91
C VAL A 153 -23.44 31.79 -13.43
N LEU A 154 -24.41 31.28 -14.19
CA LEU A 154 -24.37 31.21 -15.65
C LEU A 154 -24.40 32.59 -16.31
N LYS A 155 -25.15 33.55 -15.76
CA LYS A 155 -25.22 34.93 -16.27
C LYS A 155 -23.91 35.69 -16.04
N GLU A 156 -23.28 35.51 -14.88
CA GLU A 156 -22.03 36.19 -14.53
C GLU A 156 -20.80 35.60 -15.24
N GLN A 157 -20.75 34.27 -15.41
CA GLN A 157 -19.60 33.59 -16.00
C GLN A 157 -19.82 33.18 -17.46
N LYS A 158 -19.28 33.95 -18.41
CA LYS A 158 -19.29 33.68 -19.86
C LYS A 158 -18.40 32.50 -20.32
N SER A 159 -18.06 31.55 -19.44
CA SER A 159 -17.17 30.42 -19.74
C SER A 159 -17.79 29.07 -19.42
N CYS A 160 -17.27 27.99 -20.01
CA CYS A 160 -17.71 26.63 -19.71
C CYS A 160 -17.41 26.30 -18.24
N MET A 161 -18.38 25.72 -17.52
CA MET A 161 -18.29 25.43 -16.08
C MET A 161 -18.54 23.96 -15.80
N LYS A 162 -18.00 23.48 -14.69
CA LYS A 162 -18.32 22.18 -14.10
C LYS A 162 -18.90 22.40 -12.71
N ILE A 163 -20.10 21.87 -12.48
CA ILE A 163 -20.85 22.01 -11.24
C ILE A 163 -20.89 20.64 -10.56
N TYR A 164 -20.63 20.60 -9.25
CA TYR A 164 -20.72 19.39 -8.42
C TYR A 164 -21.63 19.65 -7.22
N PHE A 165 -22.34 18.62 -6.79
CA PHE A 165 -23.25 18.66 -5.65
C PHE A 165 -22.76 17.70 -4.56
N GLU A 166 -22.71 18.15 -3.31
CA GLU A 166 -22.34 17.34 -2.13
C GLU A 166 -23.43 17.52 -1.05
N LEU A 167 -24.09 16.42 -0.67
CA LEU A 167 -25.14 16.43 0.35
C LEU A 167 -24.57 16.00 1.70
N PHE A 168 -24.88 16.74 2.75
CA PHE A 168 -24.39 16.47 4.11
C PHE A 168 -25.54 16.09 5.04
N GLY A 169 -25.35 15.05 5.84
CA GLY A 169 -26.31 14.57 6.83
C GLY A 169 -25.67 14.04 8.11
N TRP A 170 -26.42 14.01 9.20
CA TRP A 170 -26.07 13.38 10.47
C TRP A 170 -26.39 11.89 10.41
N TYR A 171 -25.47 11.08 10.91
CA TYR A 171 -25.65 9.64 11.04
C TYR A 171 -25.35 9.18 12.46
N MET A 172 -26.06 8.15 12.92
CA MET A 172 -25.87 7.52 14.23
C MET A 172 -25.50 6.05 14.07
N ILE A 173 -24.58 5.57 14.90
CA ILE A 173 -24.22 4.14 15.02
C ILE A 173 -24.68 3.67 16.39
N SER A 174 -25.51 2.62 16.44
CA SER A 174 -25.88 2.01 17.71
C SER A 174 -24.77 1.05 18.16
N THR A 175 -24.01 1.42 19.18
CA THR A 175 -23.09 0.51 19.88
C THR A 175 -23.87 -0.33 20.90
N LYS A 176 -23.49 -1.61 21.06
CA LYS A 176 -24.18 -2.60 21.92
C LYS A 176 -24.11 -2.34 23.44
N GLU A 177 -23.54 -1.22 23.87
CA GLU A 177 -23.36 -0.89 25.28
C GLU A 177 -24.11 0.41 25.59
N GLU A 178 -25.42 0.29 25.85
CA GLU A 178 -26.26 1.17 26.68
C GLU A 178 -27.66 0.53 26.70
N GLU A 179 -27.75 -0.60 27.40
CA GLU A 179 -29.01 -1.11 27.94
C GLU A 179 -29.33 -0.31 29.19
N GLU A 180 -30.05 0.81 29.03
CA GLU A 180 -31.11 1.27 29.94
C GLU A 180 -31.59 2.66 29.51
N GLY A 181 -32.81 2.71 28.96
CA GLY A 181 -33.58 3.95 28.85
C GLY A 181 -33.61 4.59 27.45
N LYS A 182 -34.48 4.08 26.58
CA LYS A 182 -35.44 4.81 25.70
C LYS A 182 -35.92 3.90 24.56
N ASP A 183 -36.85 2.99 24.89
CA ASP A 183 -37.47 2.10 23.91
C ASP A 183 -38.38 2.83 22.90
N GLU A 184 -38.92 4.00 23.26
CA GLU A 184 -39.78 4.80 22.38
C GLU A 184 -39.01 5.39 21.18
N VAL A 185 -37.82 5.94 21.41
CA VAL A 185 -36.95 6.48 20.33
C VAL A 185 -36.50 5.37 19.38
N ARG A 186 -36.31 4.15 19.89
CA ARG A 186 -35.94 2.97 19.07
C ARG A 186 -37.07 2.49 18.17
N GLN A 187 -38.34 2.65 18.56
CA GLN A 187 -39.48 2.24 17.74
C GLN A 187 -39.72 3.19 16.57
N GLU A 188 -39.65 4.51 16.79
CA GLU A 188 -39.76 5.49 15.70
C GLU A 188 -38.60 5.39 14.71
N ILE A 189 -37.37 5.16 15.18
CA ILE A 189 -36.20 4.96 14.32
C ILE A 189 -36.31 3.65 13.50
N LYS A 190 -36.95 2.60 14.03
CA LYS A 190 -37.15 1.33 13.31
C LYS A 190 -38.19 1.44 12.20
N SER A 191 -39.30 2.18 12.40
CA SER A 191 -40.28 2.37 11.33
C SER A 191 -39.76 3.29 10.22
N PHE A 192 -38.84 4.20 10.56
CA PHE A 192 -38.22 5.13 9.62
C PHE A 192 -37.22 4.47 8.64
N ASN A 193 -36.51 3.42 9.06
CA ASN A 193 -35.40 2.83 8.31
C ASN A 193 -35.78 1.80 7.24
N SER A 194 -37.07 1.47 7.06
CA SER A 194 -37.46 0.33 6.21
C SER A 194 -37.32 0.58 4.70
N GLU A 195 -37.21 1.83 4.24
CA GLU A 195 -37.28 2.15 2.81
C GLU A 195 -35.91 2.42 2.15
N TYR A 196 -34.86 2.71 2.92
CA TYR A 196 -33.51 2.99 2.41
C TYR A 196 -32.42 2.01 2.90
N GLN A 197 -32.79 0.97 3.66
CA GLN A 197 -31.92 -0.18 3.92
C GLN A 197 -31.96 -1.17 2.75
N THR A 198 -31.43 -0.72 1.63
CA THR A 198 -30.83 -1.60 0.62
C THR A 198 -29.35 -1.27 0.49
N GLU A 199 -28.63 -1.26 1.61
CA GLU A 199 -27.22 -1.62 1.63
C GLU A 199 -26.80 -2.13 3.01
N LYS A 200 -26.21 -3.32 3.00
CA LYS A 200 -25.97 -4.21 4.13
C LYS A 200 -24.73 -3.77 4.94
N ASP A 201 -24.71 -4.16 6.21
CA ASP A 201 -23.52 -4.35 7.08
C ASP A 201 -22.80 -3.13 7.72
N SER A 202 -23.17 -1.87 7.48
CA SER A 202 -22.44 -0.73 8.07
C SER A 202 -22.85 -0.38 9.52
N GLY A 203 -24.13 -0.54 9.88
CA GLY A 203 -24.66 -0.15 11.20
C GLY A 203 -24.93 1.35 11.40
N TRP A 204 -24.87 2.15 10.33
CA TRP A 204 -25.15 3.60 10.37
C TRP A 204 -26.61 3.87 9.99
N ALA A 205 -27.31 4.69 10.78
CA ALA A 205 -28.66 5.19 10.50
C ALA A 205 -28.61 6.70 10.24
N LEU A 206 -29.20 7.16 9.13
CA LEU A 206 -29.35 8.59 8.83
C LEU A 206 -30.34 9.20 9.84
N VAL A 207 -29.92 10.29 10.50
CA VAL A 207 -30.72 11.01 11.50
C VAL A 207 -31.36 12.25 10.90
N SER A 208 -30.59 13.06 10.16
CA SER A 208 -31.10 14.28 9.53
C SER A 208 -30.22 14.76 8.38
N LEU A 209 -30.78 15.53 7.45
CA LEU A 209 -30.03 16.24 6.40
C LEU A 209 -29.72 17.66 6.86
N LEU A 210 -28.48 18.10 6.63
CA LEU A 210 -27.97 19.38 7.10
C LEU A 210 -28.03 20.47 6.03
N TYR A 211 -27.34 20.24 4.91
CA TYR A 211 -27.21 21.21 3.84
C TYR A 211 -26.69 20.56 2.56
N LEU A 212 -26.90 21.25 1.44
CA LEU A 212 -26.33 20.94 0.14
C LEU A 212 -25.17 21.91 -0.16
N GLU A 213 -24.00 21.41 -0.52
CA GLU A 213 -22.92 22.21 -1.09
C GLU A 213 -22.90 22.09 -2.62
N ILE A 214 -22.84 23.22 -3.30
CA ILE A 214 -22.72 23.36 -4.75
C ILE A 214 -21.35 23.95 -5.06
N ASN A 215 -20.52 23.17 -5.73
CA ASN A 215 -19.17 23.56 -6.10
C ASN A 215 -19.11 23.89 -7.60
N VAL A 216 -18.82 25.15 -7.93
CA VAL A 216 -18.71 25.64 -9.31
C VAL A 216 -17.24 25.86 -9.65
N ALA A 217 -16.75 25.18 -10.67
CA ALA A 217 -15.38 25.30 -11.17
C ALA A 217 -15.34 25.77 -12.63
N LYS A 218 -14.38 26.64 -12.95
CA LYS A 218 -14.10 27.04 -14.34
C LYS A 218 -13.49 25.88 -15.12
N TYR A 219 -14.10 25.51 -16.24
CA TYR A 219 -13.66 24.39 -17.09
C TYR A 219 -12.98 24.91 -18.36
N ASN A 220 -11.69 24.60 -18.53
CA ASN A 220 -10.92 24.92 -19.73
C ASN A 220 -10.47 23.63 -20.44
N PRO A 221 -11.16 23.19 -21.50
CA PRO A 221 -10.80 21.95 -22.20
C PRO A 221 -9.46 22.08 -22.94
N LEU A 222 -8.67 21.00 -22.96
CA LEU A 222 -7.42 20.90 -23.74
C LEU A 222 -7.72 21.01 -25.24
N ARG A 223 -7.06 21.93 -25.94
CA ARG A 223 -7.17 22.18 -27.39
C ARG A 223 -5.78 22.45 -27.97
N ALA A 224 -5.50 21.98 -29.20
CA ALA A 224 -4.24 22.23 -29.89
C ALA A 224 -4.49 22.77 -31.32
N SER A 225 -3.76 23.81 -31.73
CA SER A 225 -4.06 24.58 -32.94
C SER A 225 -2.94 24.54 -33.99
N SER A 226 -1.83 25.23 -33.74
CA SER A 226 -0.78 25.50 -34.73
C SER A 226 0.62 25.10 -34.25
N TYR A 227 1.62 25.29 -35.11
CA TYR A 227 3.00 24.90 -34.84
C TYR A 227 3.59 25.52 -33.57
N LEU A 228 4.30 24.71 -32.79
CA LEU A 228 5.21 25.19 -31.74
C LEU A 228 6.55 24.48 -31.79
N PRO A 229 7.65 25.19 -31.45
CA PRO A 229 8.96 24.58 -31.37
C PRO A 229 9.02 23.54 -30.23
N LEU A 230 9.75 22.46 -30.49
CA LEU A 230 10.08 21.45 -29.48
C LEU A 230 10.98 22.06 -28.38
N PRO A 231 10.81 21.70 -27.10
CA PRO A 231 11.84 21.90 -26.09
C PRO A 231 13.17 21.28 -26.53
N LYS A 232 14.28 21.92 -26.16
CA LYS A 232 15.64 21.53 -26.60
C LYS A 232 15.94 20.06 -26.28
N ASP A 233 15.54 19.58 -25.11
CA ASP A 233 15.79 18.21 -24.64
C ASP A 233 15.07 17.14 -25.46
N ILE A 234 13.92 17.51 -26.06
CA ILE A 234 13.10 16.62 -26.88
C ILE A 234 13.53 16.70 -28.34
N ALA A 235 13.86 17.91 -28.82
CA ALA A 235 14.45 18.12 -30.14
C ALA A 235 15.75 17.32 -30.30
N ALA A 236 16.63 17.34 -29.29
CA ALA A 236 17.91 16.64 -29.30
C ALA A 236 17.78 15.11 -29.48
N LYS A 237 16.66 14.52 -29.06
CA LYS A 237 16.43 13.07 -29.16
C LYS A 237 16.09 12.61 -30.59
N ASN A 238 15.73 13.53 -31.50
CA ASN A 238 15.32 13.23 -32.87
C ASN A 238 14.24 12.14 -32.98
N ALA A 239 13.43 12.00 -31.92
CA ALA A 239 12.39 10.97 -31.82
C ALA A 239 11.03 11.50 -32.25
N VAL A 240 10.92 12.79 -32.59
CA VAL A 240 9.65 13.47 -32.81
C VAL A 240 9.59 14.15 -34.18
N ILE A 241 8.54 13.85 -34.96
CA ILE A 241 8.23 14.62 -36.18
C ILE A 241 7.28 15.75 -35.81
N ASN A 242 7.78 16.98 -35.93
CA ASN A 242 7.04 18.21 -35.68
C ASN A 242 6.74 18.91 -37.01
N VAL A 243 5.54 18.69 -37.55
CA VAL A 243 5.09 19.27 -38.82
C VAL A 243 4.80 20.77 -38.65
N ARG A 244 5.42 21.60 -39.50
CA ARG A 244 5.33 23.07 -39.42
C ARG A 244 4.06 23.58 -40.08
N ASN A 245 2.97 23.73 -39.32
CA ASN A 245 1.70 24.25 -39.82
C ASN A 245 1.35 25.67 -39.34
N SER A 246 0.74 26.46 -40.24
CA SER A 246 0.23 27.82 -39.97
C SER A 246 -1.29 27.87 -39.75
N ASP A 247 -1.99 26.76 -39.94
CA ASP A 247 -3.44 26.61 -39.74
C ASP A 247 -3.78 25.97 -38.38
N ASN A 248 -5.06 25.70 -38.12
CA ASN A 248 -5.54 25.02 -36.90
C ASN A 248 -5.62 23.49 -37.05
N LYS A 249 -4.95 22.91 -38.06
CA LYS A 249 -5.10 21.49 -38.43
C LYS A 249 -3.94 20.61 -37.94
N CYS A 250 -3.22 21.01 -36.89
CA CYS A 250 -2.05 20.27 -36.38
C CYS A 250 -2.36 18.80 -36.08
N PHE A 251 -3.59 18.48 -35.63
CA PHE A 251 -4.06 17.11 -35.40
C PHE A 251 -4.02 16.26 -36.68
N VAL A 252 -4.58 16.78 -37.78
CA VAL A 252 -4.60 16.11 -39.09
C VAL A 252 -3.19 15.92 -39.62
N TRP A 253 -2.36 16.99 -39.57
CA TRP A 253 -0.98 16.91 -40.03
C TRP A 253 -0.14 15.91 -39.25
N SER A 254 -0.38 15.77 -37.95
CA SER A 254 0.31 14.78 -37.11
C SER A 254 -0.03 13.35 -37.54
N ILE A 255 -1.31 13.06 -37.82
CA ILE A 255 -1.76 11.72 -38.26
C ILE A 255 -1.23 11.40 -39.66
N LEU A 256 -1.34 12.33 -40.61
CA LEU A 256 -0.82 12.13 -41.97
C LEU A 256 0.69 11.90 -41.98
N SER A 257 1.44 12.54 -41.05
CA SER A 257 2.87 12.30 -40.92
C SER A 257 3.24 10.89 -40.45
N ALA A 258 2.33 10.23 -39.71
CA ALA A 258 2.49 8.85 -39.27
C ALA A 258 2.07 7.85 -40.35
N LEU A 259 1.02 8.16 -41.11
CA LEU A 259 0.53 7.29 -42.20
C LEU A 259 1.42 7.35 -43.45
N HIS A 260 1.98 8.52 -43.76
CA HIS A 260 2.77 8.75 -44.98
C HIS A 260 4.16 9.32 -44.69
N PRO A 261 5.04 8.62 -43.95
CA PRO A 261 6.33 9.16 -43.52
C PRO A 261 7.29 9.37 -44.71
N PRO A 262 7.71 10.61 -45.01
CA PRO A 262 8.63 10.88 -46.11
C PRO A 262 10.08 10.59 -45.71
N ALA A 263 10.92 10.21 -46.68
CA ALA A 263 12.32 9.86 -46.44
C ALA A 263 13.18 11.04 -45.95
N GLN A 264 12.84 12.27 -46.37
CA GLN A 264 13.54 13.49 -45.96
C GLN A 264 12.54 14.61 -45.71
N ASN A 265 12.92 15.57 -44.84
CA ASN A 265 12.17 16.80 -44.58
C ASN A 265 10.71 16.59 -44.12
N ALA A 266 10.47 15.58 -43.27
CA ALA A 266 9.14 15.22 -42.75
C ALA A 266 8.42 16.35 -41.97
N GLN A 267 9.10 17.43 -41.62
CA GLN A 267 8.50 18.61 -41.02
C GLN A 267 7.68 19.47 -42.00
N ARG A 268 7.74 19.22 -43.32
CA ARG A 268 7.08 20.07 -44.34
C ARG A 268 5.67 19.58 -44.67
N ILE A 269 4.69 20.49 -44.59
CA ILE A 269 3.27 20.18 -44.90
C ILE A 269 3.08 19.67 -46.34
N THR A 270 3.88 20.14 -47.29
CA THR A 270 3.74 19.82 -48.73
C THR A 270 3.75 18.33 -49.03
N HIS A 271 4.40 17.51 -48.18
CA HIS A 271 4.39 16.05 -48.32
C HIS A 271 3.02 15.42 -48.03
N TYR A 272 2.17 16.10 -47.25
CA TYR A 272 0.95 15.52 -46.70
C TYR A 272 -0.33 16.05 -47.33
N GLN A 273 -0.27 17.17 -48.05
CA GLN A 273 -1.45 17.88 -48.57
C GLN A 273 -2.33 16.99 -49.45
N ASN A 274 -1.72 16.12 -50.25
CA ASN A 274 -2.46 15.25 -51.16
C ASN A 274 -3.27 14.18 -50.43
N TYR A 275 -2.92 13.84 -49.18
CA TYR A 275 -3.55 12.77 -48.40
C TYR A 275 -4.67 13.27 -47.47
N LEU A 276 -4.99 14.57 -47.49
CA LEU A 276 -6.03 15.16 -46.64
C LEU A 276 -7.40 14.49 -46.77
N HIS A 277 -7.70 13.95 -47.96
CA HIS A 277 -8.97 13.30 -48.26
C HIS A 277 -9.12 11.92 -47.62
N GLU A 278 -8.03 11.31 -47.14
CA GLU A 278 -8.04 9.99 -46.51
C GLU A 278 -8.62 10.01 -45.09
N LEU A 279 -8.68 11.19 -44.44
CA LEU A 279 -9.17 11.34 -43.08
C LEU A 279 -10.57 11.95 -43.07
N ASN A 280 -11.52 11.23 -42.48
CA ASN A 280 -12.87 11.69 -42.24
C ASN A 280 -12.91 12.60 -41.00
N MET A 281 -13.13 13.89 -41.22
CA MET A 281 -13.24 14.93 -40.18
C MET A 281 -14.69 15.46 -40.03
N LYS A 282 -15.70 14.68 -40.45
CA LYS A 282 -17.10 15.15 -40.48
C LYS A 282 -17.59 15.48 -39.07
N ASP A 283 -18.18 16.67 -38.91
CA ASP A 283 -18.74 17.15 -37.63
C ASP A 283 -17.70 17.25 -36.50
N ILE A 284 -16.42 17.45 -36.84
CA ILE A 284 -15.33 17.74 -35.90
C ILE A 284 -14.79 19.13 -36.21
N SER A 285 -14.94 20.06 -35.25
CA SER A 285 -14.46 21.43 -35.41
C SER A 285 -12.99 21.56 -35.02
N PHE A 286 -12.23 22.37 -35.78
CA PHE A 286 -10.86 22.73 -35.44
C PHE A 286 -10.83 23.94 -34.49
N PRO A 287 -9.88 24.01 -33.53
CA PRO A 287 -8.91 22.98 -33.13
C PRO A 287 -9.57 21.77 -32.47
N VAL A 288 -9.15 20.57 -32.84
CA VAL A 288 -9.74 19.30 -32.36
C VAL A 288 -9.52 19.17 -30.85
N SER A 289 -10.60 18.95 -30.09
CA SER A 289 -10.52 18.70 -28.65
C SER A 289 -10.24 17.23 -28.37
N VAL A 290 -9.65 16.92 -27.20
CA VAL A 290 -9.38 15.52 -26.81
C VAL A 290 -10.66 14.67 -26.76
N LYS A 291 -11.82 15.28 -26.47
CA LYS A 291 -13.11 14.58 -26.46
C LYS A 291 -13.56 14.17 -27.87
N ASP A 292 -13.24 14.98 -28.87
CA ASP A 292 -13.64 14.74 -30.26
C ASP A 292 -12.78 13.68 -30.94
N ILE A 293 -11.65 13.28 -30.33
CA ILE A 293 -10.79 12.19 -30.81
C ILE A 293 -11.56 10.86 -30.82
N VAL A 294 -12.38 10.60 -29.80
CA VAL A 294 -13.22 9.39 -29.75
C VAL A 294 -14.21 9.35 -30.92
N LYS A 295 -14.70 10.52 -31.35
CA LYS A 295 -15.57 10.63 -32.52
C LYS A 295 -14.77 10.42 -33.81
N PHE A 296 -13.57 10.96 -33.89
CA PHE A 296 -12.65 10.75 -35.02
C PHE A 296 -12.29 9.27 -35.21
N GLU A 297 -11.91 8.56 -34.14
CA GLU A 297 -11.55 7.14 -34.20
C GLU A 297 -12.71 6.30 -34.73
N LYS A 298 -13.95 6.56 -34.27
CA LYS A 298 -15.17 5.90 -34.77
C LYS A 298 -15.48 6.21 -36.23
N GLN A 299 -15.00 7.33 -36.77
CA GLN A 299 -15.22 7.74 -38.15
C GLN A 299 -14.14 7.24 -39.11
N ASN A 300 -13.01 6.77 -38.57
CA ASN A 300 -11.83 6.34 -39.31
C ASN A 300 -11.40 4.96 -38.80
N ASP A 301 -12.17 3.94 -39.18
CA ASP A 301 -11.94 2.55 -38.76
C ASP A 301 -10.51 2.10 -39.06
N GLY A 302 -9.84 1.54 -38.04
CA GLY A 302 -8.45 1.11 -38.11
C GLY A 302 -7.44 2.11 -37.53
N LEU A 303 -7.86 3.34 -37.18
CA LEU A 303 -7.02 4.31 -36.48
C LEU A 303 -7.37 4.41 -34.99
N SER A 304 -6.35 4.36 -34.13
CA SER A 304 -6.47 4.72 -32.71
C SER A 304 -5.37 5.69 -32.30
N ILE A 305 -5.72 6.67 -31.46
CA ILE A 305 -4.90 7.84 -31.17
C ILE A 305 -4.66 7.92 -29.67
N ASN A 306 -3.38 7.85 -29.27
CA ASN A 306 -2.98 8.16 -27.90
C ASN A 306 -2.29 9.51 -27.82
N VAL A 307 -2.69 10.28 -26.82
CA VAL A 307 -2.22 11.63 -26.58
C VAL A 307 -1.44 11.67 -25.27
N PHE A 308 -0.12 11.78 -25.34
CA PHE A 308 0.76 11.85 -24.18
C PHE A 308 1.01 13.31 -23.80
N GLY A 309 0.59 13.68 -22.59
CA GLY A 309 0.99 14.91 -21.91
C GLY A 309 2.46 14.88 -21.51
N LEU A 310 3.10 16.05 -21.36
CA LEU A 310 4.25 16.18 -20.46
C LEU A 310 3.75 16.18 -18.99
N GLU A 311 3.20 15.05 -18.54
CA GLU A 311 2.94 14.65 -17.14
C GLU A 311 2.49 13.16 -17.13
N GLN A 312 2.71 12.43 -16.02
CA GLN A 312 2.83 10.96 -15.95
C GLN A 312 1.52 10.13 -16.19
N GLY A 313 1.52 9.22 -17.20
CA GLY A 313 0.67 8.00 -17.39
C GLY A 313 -0.68 8.16 -18.13
N LYS A 314 -1.29 7.24 -18.93
CA LYS A 314 -1.19 5.78 -19.25
C LYS A 314 -1.94 5.42 -20.59
N HIS A 315 -1.75 4.18 -21.12
CA HIS A 315 -2.63 3.27 -21.96
C HIS A 315 -2.41 3.14 -23.50
N LYS A 316 -3.23 2.33 -24.25
CA LYS A 316 -3.00 0.96 -24.83
C LYS A 316 -2.97 0.81 -26.40
N CYS A 317 -2.46 -0.33 -26.97
CA CYS A 317 -2.16 -0.75 -28.39
C CYS A 317 -3.30 -0.68 -29.43
N ASN A 318 -3.16 -0.32 -30.72
CA ASN A 318 -2.04 0.11 -31.61
C ASN A 318 -1.81 1.63 -31.53
N ILE A 319 -0.62 2.04 -31.13
CA ILE A 319 -0.44 3.37 -30.56
C ILE A 319 0.33 4.30 -31.47
N VAL A 320 -0.34 5.35 -31.94
CA VAL A 320 0.36 6.58 -32.32
C VAL A 320 0.75 7.30 -31.03
N ASN A 321 2.01 7.17 -30.62
CA ASN A 321 2.51 7.82 -29.41
C ASN A 321 2.72 9.32 -29.69
N LEU A 322 1.86 10.23 -29.20
CA LEU A 322 2.04 11.69 -29.38
C LEU A 322 2.52 12.37 -28.11
N LEU A 323 3.67 13.04 -28.12
CA LEU A 323 4.14 13.95 -27.09
C LEU A 323 3.42 15.31 -27.17
N TYR A 324 3.02 15.87 -26.04
CA TYR A 324 2.42 17.19 -25.92
C TYR A 324 3.40 18.18 -25.28
N LEU A 325 3.51 19.36 -25.86
CA LEU A 325 4.42 20.41 -25.42
C LEU A 325 3.62 21.67 -25.07
N GLU A 326 3.92 22.26 -23.93
CA GLU A 326 3.37 23.57 -23.54
C GLU A 326 4.48 24.62 -23.61
N GLY A 327 4.27 25.63 -24.45
CA GLY A 327 5.17 26.77 -24.60
C GLY A 327 4.69 28.00 -23.81
N PRO A 328 5.53 29.04 -23.70
CA PRO A 328 5.10 30.32 -23.13
C PRO A 328 3.88 30.88 -23.88
N ASN A 329 2.97 31.53 -23.15
CA ASN A 329 1.70 32.10 -23.63
C ASN A 329 0.56 31.11 -23.93
N LYS A 330 0.45 29.98 -23.20
CA LYS A 330 -0.64 28.99 -23.33
C LYS A 330 -0.79 28.42 -24.75
N LYS A 331 0.31 28.40 -25.51
CA LYS A 331 0.34 27.69 -26.78
C LYS A 331 0.79 26.26 -26.50
N SER A 332 0.06 25.29 -27.03
CA SER A 332 0.41 23.87 -26.90
C SER A 332 0.45 23.12 -28.23
N HIS A 333 1.23 22.04 -28.31
CA HIS A 333 1.54 21.36 -29.58
C HIS A 333 1.79 19.85 -29.43
N TYR A 334 1.36 19.06 -30.41
CA TYR A 334 1.51 17.60 -30.44
C TYR A 334 2.62 17.14 -31.39
N CYS A 335 3.23 16.02 -31.04
CA CYS A 335 4.53 15.62 -31.57
C CYS A 335 4.67 14.10 -31.59
N TRP A 336 4.79 13.47 -32.75
CA TRP A 336 4.78 12.00 -32.81
C TRP A 336 6.09 11.36 -32.33
N ILE A 337 6.05 10.56 -31.26
CA ILE A 337 7.14 9.74 -30.73
C ILE A 337 7.36 8.51 -31.61
N LYS A 338 8.41 8.56 -32.44
CA LYS A 338 8.87 7.50 -33.34
C LYS A 338 9.46 6.29 -32.61
N ASN A 339 10.11 6.50 -31.46
CA ASN A 339 10.73 5.40 -30.70
C ASN A 339 10.62 5.68 -29.19
N ILE A 340 9.70 4.98 -28.52
CA ILE A 340 9.43 5.15 -27.10
C ILE A 340 10.60 4.66 -26.24
N SER A 341 11.20 3.51 -26.57
CA SER A 341 12.35 2.94 -25.84
C SER A 341 13.51 3.91 -25.71
N ARG A 342 13.86 4.63 -26.79
CA ARG A 342 14.91 5.66 -26.78
C ARG A 342 14.49 6.90 -25.99
N LEU A 343 13.21 7.27 -26.01
CA LEU A 343 12.72 8.46 -25.30
C LEU A 343 12.84 8.31 -23.77
N VAL A 344 12.50 7.12 -23.24
CA VAL A 344 12.36 6.88 -21.79
C VAL A 344 13.41 5.95 -21.18
N GLY A 345 14.27 5.31 -21.98
CA GLY A 345 15.16 4.24 -21.49
C GLY A 345 16.07 4.64 -20.34
N SER A 346 16.63 5.86 -20.37
CA SER A 346 17.48 6.38 -19.29
C SER A 346 16.73 6.63 -17.97
N GLN A 347 15.40 6.69 -18.00
CA GLN A 347 14.56 6.85 -16.80
C GLN A 347 14.22 5.49 -16.16
N LEU A 348 14.24 4.41 -16.95
CA LEU A 348 13.81 3.08 -16.52
C LEU A 348 14.98 2.18 -16.11
N THR A 349 16.17 2.36 -16.69
CA THR A 349 17.33 1.51 -16.42
C THR A 349 18.64 2.28 -16.52
N LYS A 350 19.64 1.85 -15.75
CA LYS A 350 21.02 2.32 -15.81
C LYS A 350 21.89 1.54 -16.82
N HIS A 351 21.34 0.46 -17.41
CA HIS A 351 22.05 -0.34 -18.40
C HIS A 351 22.01 0.32 -19.78
N TYR A 352 23.11 0.21 -20.52
CA TYR A 352 23.29 0.79 -21.87
C TYR A 352 22.72 -0.07 -23.01
N GLY A 353 21.98 -1.13 -22.70
CA GLY A 353 21.39 -2.03 -23.70
C GLY A 353 20.06 -1.54 -24.26
N ALA A 354 19.66 -2.08 -25.42
CA ALA A 354 18.33 -1.83 -25.98
C ALA A 354 17.25 -2.39 -25.04
N ILE A 355 16.15 -1.65 -24.88
CA ILE A 355 14.96 -2.09 -24.15
C ILE A 355 13.77 -2.12 -25.08
N HIS A 356 12.86 -3.06 -24.84
CA HIS A 356 11.68 -3.29 -25.67
C HIS A 356 10.45 -2.99 -24.81
N ILE A 357 9.71 -1.93 -25.13
CA ILE A 357 8.57 -1.50 -24.32
C ILE A 357 7.29 -1.91 -25.05
N CYS A 358 6.37 -2.54 -24.32
CA CYS A 358 5.01 -2.71 -24.83
C CYS A 358 4.31 -1.35 -24.84
N ASP A 359 3.95 -0.86 -26.02
CA ASP A 359 3.18 0.38 -26.16
C ASP A 359 1.90 0.34 -25.30
N GLY A 360 1.31 -0.85 -25.16
CA GLY A 360 0.04 -1.07 -24.49
C GLY A 360 0.01 -0.84 -22.98
N CYS A 361 0.98 -1.44 -22.29
CA CYS A 361 1.05 -1.49 -20.84
C CYS A 361 2.29 -0.79 -20.27
N LEU A 362 3.20 -0.32 -21.14
CA LEU A 362 4.48 0.31 -20.82
C LEU A 362 5.44 -0.56 -19.99
N VAL A 363 5.17 -1.86 -19.90
CA VAL A 363 6.13 -2.83 -19.35
C VAL A 363 7.30 -2.95 -20.32
N PHE A 364 8.52 -2.90 -19.78
CA PHE A 364 9.73 -3.05 -20.55
C PHE A 364 10.33 -4.45 -20.39
N PHE A 365 10.86 -4.97 -21.49
CA PHE A 365 11.51 -6.25 -21.62
C PHE A 365 12.95 -6.04 -22.06
N ARG A 366 13.85 -6.93 -21.63
CA ARG A 366 15.26 -6.91 -22.04
C ARG A 366 15.48 -7.53 -23.43
N GLU A 367 14.57 -8.40 -23.86
CA GLU A 367 14.62 -9.09 -25.13
C GLU A 367 13.32 -8.85 -25.91
N GLU A 368 13.44 -8.69 -27.23
CA GLU A 368 12.30 -8.62 -28.16
C GLU A 368 11.43 -9.88 -28.06
N SER A 369 12.03 -11.05 -27.82
CA SER A 369 11.33 -12.31 -27.61
C SER A 369 10.30 -12.25 -26.47
N GLY A 370 10.61 -11.51 -25.40
CA GLY A 370 9.73 -11.29 -24.26
C GLY A 370 8.55 -10.39 -24.61
N LEU A 371 8.80 -9.32 -25.37
CA LEU A 371 7.75 -8.43 -25.86
C LEU A 371 6.80 -9.16 -26.83
N GLN A 372 7.33 -9.99 -27.74
CA GLN A 372 6.50 -10.75 -28.68
C GLN A 372 5.64 -11.80 -27.97
N LYS A 373 6.16 -12.47 -26.93
CA LYS A 373 5.36 -13.37 -26.08
C LYS A 373 4.24 -12.63 -25.36
N HIS A 374 4.54 -11.47 -24.77
CA HIS A 374 3.56 -10.58 -24.17
C HIS A 374 2.43 -10.24 -25.17
N ILE A 375 2.79 -9.71 -26.36
CA ILE A 375 1.80 -9.33 -27.39
C ILE A 375 0.97 -10.54 -27.86
N SER A 376 1.62 -11.66 -28.21
CA SER A 376 0.95 -12.85 -28.77
C SER A 376 0.07 -13.60 -27.77
N GLN A 377 0.41 -13.57 -26.47
CA GLN A 377 -0.38 -14.20 -25.41
C GLN A 377 -1.55 -13.31 -24.94
N GLY A 378 -1.62 -12.06 -25.39
CA GLY A 378 -2.70 -11.13 -25.04
C GLY A 378 -2.74 -10.77 -23.54
N ASP A 379 -1.63 -10.90 -22.83
CA ASP A 379 -1.46 -10.56 -21.40
C ASP A 379 -1.44 -9.02 -21.16
N CYS A 380 -1.48 -8.23 -22.23
CA CYS A 380 -1.53 -6.77 -22.16
C CYS A 380 -2.84 -6.26 -21.52
N GLN A 381 -2.75 -5.81 -20.27
CA GLN A 381 -3.85 -5.41 -19.37
C GLN A 381 -5.05 -6.37 -19.33
N LYS A 382 -4.81 -7.68 -19.50
CA LYS A 382 -5.77 -8.74 -19.20
C LYS A 382 -5.07 -9.79 -18.35
N ILE A 383 -5.80 -10.39 -17.42
CA ILE A 383 -5.33 -11.63 -16.77
C ILE A 383 -5.52 -12.72 -17.82
N CYS A 384 -4.43 -13.18 -18.42
CA CYS A 384 -4.46 -14.30 -19.35
C CYS A 384 -4.41 -15.60 -18.52
N THR A 385 -5.51 -16.37 -18.54
CA THR A 385 -5.56 -17.69 -17.93
C THR A 385 -5.08 -18.70 -18.96
N ILE A 386 -3.80 -19.07 -18.88
CA ILE A 386 -3.24 -20.13 -19.72
C ILE A 386 -3.73 -21.47 -19.17
N LEU A 387 -4.60 -22.14 -19.92
CA LEU A 387 -4.99 -23.51 -19.60
C LEU A 387 -3.85 -24.46 -19.98
N PRO A 388 -3.55 -25.48 -19.14
CA PRO A 388 -2.57 -26.49 -19.49
C PRO A 388 -3.03 -27.23 -20.75
N GLU A 389 -2.07 -27.61 -21.59
CA GLU A 389 -2.33 -28.42 -22.79
C GLU A 389 -3.06 -29.73 -22.42
N PRO A 390 -3.91 -30.27 -23.32
CA PRO A 390 -4.55 -31.57 -23.11
C PRO A 390 -3.51 -32.65 -22.78
N GLY A 391 -3.59 -33.25 -21.59
CA GLY A 391 -2.60 -34.19 -21.05
C GLY A 391 -1.75 -33.63 -19.89
N ASN A 392 -1.54 -32.31 -19.85
CA ASN A 392 -0.93 -31.59 -18.72
C ASN A 392 -1.98 -31.00 -17.75
N ASN A 393 -3.25 -31.31 -17.97
CA ASN A 393 -4.39 -30.87 -17.16
C ASN A 393 -4.56 -31.66 -15.85
N PHE A 394 -3.66 -32.61 -15.56
CA PHE A 394 -3.65 -33.37 -14.31
C PHE A 394 -2.65 -32.78 -13.32
N LEU A 395 -3.16 -32.29 -12.19
CA LEU A 395 -2.32 -31.88 -11.07
C LEU A 395 -1.81 -33.12 -10.35
N GLN A 396 -0.49 -33.23 -10.24
CA GLN A 396 0.18 -34.25 -9.45
C GLN A 396 1.19 -33.58 -8.53
N PHE A 397 1.29 -34.10 -7.30
CA PHE A 397 2.31 -33.64 -6.37
C PHE A 397 3.67 -34.15 -6.83
N LYS A 398 4.59 -33.25 -7.21
CA LYS A 398 5.93 -33.61 -7.71
C LYS A 398 7.01 -33.46 -6.64
N ASP A 399 6.79 -32.56 -5.69
CA ASP A 399 7.75 -32.21 -4.65
C ASP A 399 7.63 -33.14 -3.44
N PHE A 400 7.78 -34.45 -3.67
CA PHE A 400 7.66 -35.47 -2.63
C PHE A 400 8.60 -35.26 -1.44
N HIS A 401 9.72 -34.56 -1.60
CA HIS A 401 10.58 -34.16 -0.49
C HIS A 401 9.89 -33.25 0.55
N LEU A 402 8.84 -32.53 0.17
CA LEU A 402 8.04 -31.69 1.06
C LEU A 402 6.98 -32.49 1.84
N SER A 403 6.76 -33.78 1.55
CA SER A 403 5.91 -34.65 2.37
C SER A 403 6.62 -35.20 3.61
N PHE A 404 7.87 -34.77 3.85
CA PHE A 404 8.62 -35.15 5.05
C PHE A 404 7.86 -34.70 6.31
N LYS A 405 7.45 -35.67 7.14
CA LYS A 405 6.79 -35.40 8.42
C LYS A 405 7.75 -34.70 9.37
N MET A 406 7.37 -33.50 9.82
CA MET A 406 8.25 -32.72 10.69
C MET A 406 8.49 -33.45 12.04
N PRO A 407 9.76 -33.53 12.49
CA PRO A 407 10.14 -34.23 13.73
C PRO A 407 9.65 -33.50 14.97
N PHE A 408 9.73 -32.16 14.95
CA PHE A 408 9.30 -31.27 16.00
C PHE A 408 8.42 -30.18 15.40
N THR A 409 7.28 -29.94 16.03
CA THR A 409 6.32 -28.90 15.66
C THR A 409 5.93 -28.14 16.91
N ILE A 410 5.90 -26.81 16.84
CA ILE A 410 5.53 -25.96 17.97
C ILE A 410 4.14 -25.39 17.71
N TYR A 411 3.24 -25.53 18.67
CA TYR A 411 1.94 -24.87 18.69
C TYR A 411 2.00 -23.81 19.78
N SER A 412 1.63 -22.58 19.47
CA SER A 412 1.76 -21.46 20.39
C SER A 412 0.51 -20.59 20.37
N ASP A 413 0.19 -20.01 21.52
CA ASP A 413 -0.93 -19.09 21.67
C ASP A 413 -0.62 -18.00 22.69
N PHE A 414 -1.25 -16.84 22.54
CA PHE A 414 -1.02 -15.65 23.35
C PHE A 414 -2.31 -15.03 23.87
N GLU A 415 -2.24 -14.53 25.10
CA GLU A 415 -3.32 -13.78 25.73
C GLU A 415 -2.83 -12.37 26.07
N THR A 416 -3.69 -11.39 25.82
CA THR A 416 -3.35 -9.97 25.98
C THR A 416 -4.23 -9.28 27.01
N ILE A 417 -3.64 -8.33 27.72
CA ILE A 417 -4.39 -7.35 28.51
C ILE A 417 -4.67 -6.12 27.65
N LEU A 418 -5.89 -5.62 27.74
CA LEU A 418 -6.33 -4.37 27.12
C LEU A 418 -5.99 -3.21 28.05
N ASN A 419 -5.02 -2.38 27.66
CA ASN A 419 -4.70 -1.17 28.40
C ASN A 419 -5.40 0.03 27.74
N PRO A 420 -6.23 0.80 28.46
CA PRO A 420 -6.90 1.96 27.88
C PRO A 420 -5.88 3.03 27.48
N ILE A 421 -6.12 3.68 26.33
CA ILE A 421 -5.34 4.83 25.87
C ILE A 421 -6.04 6.11 26.37
N HIS A 422 -5.39 6.87 27.23
CA HIS A 422 -5.90 8.17 27.68
C HIS A 422 -5.39 9.30 26.78
N GLY A 423 -6.30 10.16 26.30
CA GLY A 423 -5.96 11.34 25.49
C GLY A 423 -6.11 11.17 23.98
N CYS A 424 -6.93 10.22 23.50
CA CYS A 424 -7.22 10.05 22.08
C CYS A 424 -8.04 11.24 21.54
N THR A 425 -7.37 12.25 21.00
CA THR A 425 -8.02 13.31 20.20
C THR A 425 -8.24 12.79 18.78
N SER A 426 -9.48 12.78 18.32
CA SER A 426 -9.78 12.61 16.90
C SER A 426 -9.15 13.77 16.14
N ASN A 427 -8.18 13.48 15.28
CA ASN A 427 -7.72 14.44 14.29
C ASN A 427 -8.30 14.02 12.93
N PRO A 428 -9.39 14.66 12.46
CA PRO A 428 -10.10 14.26 11.24
C PRO A 428 -9.23 14.32 9.98
N THR A 429 -8.06 14.97 10.06
CA THR A 429 -7.10 15.07 8.96
C THR A 429 -6.16 13.88 8.82
N GLU A 430 -6.03 13.00 9.83
CA GLU A 430 -5.00 11.93 9.83
C GLU A 430 -5.51 10.51 10.09
N LYS A 431 -6.62 10.31 10.84
CA LYS A 431 -7.15 8.97 11.13
C LYS A 431 -8.68 8.97 11.27
N TYR A 432 -9.34 8.03 10.60
CA TYR A 432 -10.78 7.77 10.71
C TYR A 432 -11.14 6.83 11.89
N THR A 433 -10.15 6.11 12.43
CA THR A 433 -10.31 5.14 13.53
C THR A 433 -9.66 5.66 14.82
N ILE A 434 -10.39 5.59 15.94
CA ILE A 434 -9.90 5.93 17.28
C ILE A 434 -9.47 4.63 17.97
N ASN A 435 -8.17 4.46 18.20
CA ASN A 435 -7.68 3.34 19.01
C ASN A 435 -8.03 3.63 20.48
N THR A 436 -8.87 2.81 21.09
CA THR A 436 -9.29 2.97 22.50
C THR A 436 -8.40 2.19 23.47
N HIS A 437 -7.83 1.08 23.03
CA HIS A 437 -7.01 0.18 23.84
C HIS A 437 -5.73 -0.26 23.12
N ILE A 438 -4.65 -0.46 23.88
CA ILE A 438 -3.43 -1.14 23.42
C ILE A 438 -3.45 -2.57 23.97
N HIS A 439 -3.38 -3.52 23.06
CA HIS A 439 -3.24 -4.93 23.38
C HIS A 439 -1.78 -5.19 23.76
N LYS A 440 -1.54 -5.60 25.00
CA LYS A 440 -0.20 -6.01 25.47
C LYS A 440 -0.22 -7.47 25.85
N ALA A 441 0.65 -8.27 25.25
CA ALA A 441 0.82 -9.67 25.63
C ALA A 441 1.12 -9.79 27.12
N HIS A 442 0.42 -10.70 27.79
CA HIS A 442 0.52 -10.92 29.22
C HIS A 442 0.68 -12.38 29.60
N SER A 443 0.18 -13.29 28.78
CA SER A 443 0.48 -14.72 28.93
C SER A 443 0.66 -15.38 27.58
N PHE A 444 1.42 -16.48 27.59
CA PHE A 444 1.53 -17.37 26.45
C PHE A 444 1.52 -18.81 26.93
N ALA A 445 1.18 -19.71 26.02
CA ALA A 445 1.45 -21.13 26.14
C ALA A 445 2.01 -21.63 24.81
N TYR A 446 2.99 -22.53 24.87
CA TYR A 446 3.38 -23.29 23.70
C TYR A 446 3.64 -24.75 24.02
N PHE A 447 3.33 -25.59 23.04
CA PHE A 447 3.52 -27.03 23.08
C PHE A 447 4.42 -27.46 21.94
N ILE A 448 5.58 -28.00 22.28
CA ILE A 448 6.49 -28.65 21.34
C ILE A 448 6.08 -30.11 21.24
N LYS A 449 5.57 -30.53 20.08
CA LYS A 449 5.22 -31.92 19.78
C LYS A 449 6.35 -32.61 19.04
N CYS A 450 6.86 -33.70 19.60
CA CYS A 450 7.75 -34.62 18.90
C CYS A 450 6.94 -35.71 18.19
N SER A 451 7.21 -35.96 16.91
CA SER A 451 6.40 -36.87 16.08
C SER A 451 6.80 -38.35 16.19
N TYR A 452 7.96 -38.65 16.77
CA TYR A 452 8.50 -40.01 16.87
C TYR A 452 8.76 -40.49 18.30
N ASN A 453 8.73 -39.60 19.30
CA ASN A 453 8.81 -39.96 20.72
C ASN A 453 8.07 -38.92 21.56
N ASP A 454 6.91 -39.29 22.10
CA ASP A 454 6.07 -38.35 22.84
C ASP A 454 6.68 -37.89 24.17
N SER A 455 7.61 -38.66 24.74
CA SER A 455 8.32 -38.27 25.97
C SER A 455 9.23 -37.06 25.77
N LEU A 456 9.53 -36.70 24.51
CA LEU A 456 10.28 -35.50 24.14
C LEU A 456 9.35 -34.29 23.89
N SER A 457 8.03 -34.47 23.98
CA SER A 457 7.07 -33.37 23.86
C SER A 457 7.09 -32.53 25.13
N ILE A 458 7.05 -31.20 24.98
CA ILE A 458 7.22 -30.26 26.10
C ILE A 458 6.14 -29.21 26.03
N PHE A 459 5.48 -28.97 27.17
CA PHE A 459 4.54 -27.87 27.35
C PHE A 459 5.18 -26.79 28.23
N ARG A 460 5.11 -25.53 27.78
CA ARG A 460 5.50 -24.37 28.59
C ARG A 460 4.37 -23.34 28.59
N SER A 461 4.21 -22.68 29.72
CA SER A 461 3.32 -21.52 29.84
C SER A 461 3.93 -20.49 30.77
N TYR A 462 3.58 -19.23 30.55
CA TYR A 462 4.05 -18.11 31.35
C TYR A 462 2.98 -17.02 31.42
N ARG A 463 2.95 -16.30 32.55
CA ARG A 463 2.09 -15.15 32.78
C ARG A 463 2.87 -14.04 33.48
N GLY A 464 2.99 -12.88 32.86
CA GLY A 464 3.73 -11.75 33.39
C GLY A 464 3.86 -10.60 32.39
N LYS A 465 4.38 -9.47 32.86
CA LYS A 465 4.54 -8.25 32.04
C LYS A 465 5.60 -8.40 30.95
N ASP A 466 6.63 -9.24 31.18
CA ASP A 466 7.73 -9.48 30.24
C ASP A 466 7.44 -10.67 29.28
N CYS A 467 6.16 -10.89 28.98
CA CYS A 467 5.64 -12.04 28.24
C CYS A 467 6.41 -12.34 26.94
N THR A 468 6.62 -11.33 26.09
CA THR A 468 7.26 -11.46 24.77
C THR A 468 8.74 -11.82 24.88
N ASN A 469 9.45 -11.22 25.84
CA ASN A 469 10.87 -11.48 26.07
C ASN A 469 11.09 -12.90 26.61
N VAL A 470 10.31 -13.30 27.62
CA VAL A 470 10.36 -14.65 28.20
C VAL A 470 10.01 -15.70 27.16
N TYR A 471 9.00 -15.44 26.32
CA TYR A 471 8.63 -16.31 25.21
C TYR A 471 9.81 -16.58 24.29
N MET A 472 10.42 -15.51 23.74
CA MET A 472 11.52 -15.65 22.79
C MET A 472 12.73 -16.33 23.41
N LYS A 473 13.07 -15.99 24.66
CA LYS A 473 14.17 -16.61 25.38
C LYS A 473 13.97 -18.12 25.54
N TRP A 474 12.82 -18.54 26.07
CA TRP A 474 12.51 -19.95 26.29
C TRP A 474 12.41 -20.73 24.97
N LEU A 475 11.80 -20.11 23.95
CA LEU A 475 11.68 -20.69 22.63
C LEU A 475 13.06 -20.96 22.02
N ILE A 476 13.99 -20.00 22.09
CA ILE A 476 15.35 -20.16 21.56
C ILE A 476 16.13 -21.20 22.36
N GLU A 477 16.03 -21.22 23.69
CA GLU A 477 16.65 -22.24 24.54
C GLU A 477 16.16 -23.66 24.18
N ASP A 478 14.85 -23.85 24.04
CA ASP A 478 14.25 -25.14 23.65
C ASP A 478 14.68 -25.56 22.25
N VAL A 479 14.68 -24.63 21.30
CA VAL A 479 15.10 -24.86 19.92
C VAL A 479 16.58 -25.24 19.84
N ARG A 480 17.45 -24.56 20.61
CA ARG A 480 18.88 -24.91 20.72
C ARG A 480 19.08 -26.29 21.29
N ARG A 481 18.35 -26.66 22.35
CA ARG A 481 18.41 -28.02 22.92
C ARG A 481 17.99 -29.06 21.88
N ILE A 482 16.84 -28.87 21.24
CA ILE A 482 16.34 -29.76 20.17
C ILE A 482 17.37 -29.88 19.05
N TYR A 483 18.00 -28.77 18.66
CA TYR A 483 19.00 -28.76 17.63
C TYR A 483 20.21 -29.63 17.99
N LYS A 484 20.78 -29.41 19.18
CA LYS A 484 21.95 -30.15 19.66
C LYS A 484 21.69 -31.64 19.81
N ASP A 485 20.57 -32.00 20.42
CA ASP A 485 20.26 -33.38 20.76
C ASP A 485 19.79 -34.20 19.54
N HIS A 486 19.14 -33.54 18.57
CA HIS A 486 18.42 -34.24 17.49
C HIS A 486 18.77 -33.80 16.08
N PHE A 487 19.21 -32.55 15.83
CA PHE A 487 19.49 -32.08 14.47
C PHE A 487 20.95 -32.27 14.05
N ILE A 488 21.92 -32.13 14.96
CA ILE A 488 23.35 -32.26 14.66
C ILE A 488 23.72 -33.70 14.23
N ASN A 489 23.26 -34.69 14.99
CA ASN A 489 23.66 -36.07 14.77
C ASN A 489 22.73 -36.79 13.77
N TYR A 490 23.32 -37.46 12.79
CA TYR A 490 22.62 -38.34 11.87
C TYR A 490 22.68 -39.76 12.41
N LYS A 491 21.52 -40.35 12.71
CA LYS A 491 21.48 -41.77 13.08
C LYS A 491 21.58 -42.61 11.81
N SER A 492 22.60 -43.45 11.77
CA SER A 492 22.74 -44.47 10.73
C SER A 492 21.54 -45.43 10.77
N MET A 493 21.23 -45.99 9.60
CA MET A 493 20.18 -47.00 9.46
C MET A 493 20.48 -48.20 10.35
N LYS A 494 19.49 -48.62 11.14
CA LYS A 494 19.54 -49.87 11.89
C LYS A 494 19.53 -51.06 10.93
N PRO A 495 20.08 -52.22 11.32
CA PRO A 495 19.92 -53.44 10.54
C PRO A 495 18.45 -53.74 10.26
N LEU A 496 18.12 -54.06 9.01
CA LEU A 496 16.75 -54.40 8.63
C LEU A 496 16.35 -55.71 9.31
N THR A 497 15.10 -55.78 9.76
CA THR A 497 14.50 -57.05 10.16
C THR A 497 14.31 -57.96 8.95
N VAL A 498 14.14 -59.26 9.17
CA VAL A 498 13.87 -60.24 8.11
C VAL A 498 12.62 -59.86 7.31
N GLU A 499 11.60 -59.32 7.97
CA GLU A 499 10.36 -58.87 7.34
C GLU A 499 10.56 -57.58 6.52
N GLU A 500 11.33 -56.62 7.02
CA GLU A 500 11.68 -55.40 6.29
C GLU A 500 12.51 -55.70 5.04
N GLN A 501 13.46 -56.63 5.14
CA GLN A 501 14.28 -57.06 4.02
C GLN A 501 13.40 -57.74 2.94
N LYS A 502 12.49 -58.65 3.34
CA LYS A 502 11.50 -59.24 2.41
C LYS A 502 10.62 -58.17 1.74
N ARG A 503 10.13 -57.18 2.50
CA ARG A 503 9.34 -56.06 1.94
C ARG A 503 10.14 -55.21 0.97
N HIS A 504 11.39 -54.89 1.30
CA HIS A 504 12.29 -54.15 0.42
C HIS A 504 12.53 -54.90 -0.90
N ASP A 505 12.78 -56.21 -0.83
CA ASP A 505 13.16 -57.01 -2.00
C ASP A 505 11.99 -57.21 -2.95
N THR A 506 10.78 -57.45 -2.40
CA THR A 506 9.54 -57.64 -3.17
C THR A 506 8.92 -56.34 -3.70
N ALA A 507 9.27 -55.18 -3.14
CA ALA A 507 8.74 -53.90 -3.57
C ALA A 507 9.13 -53.53 -5.01
N LYS A 508 8.12 -53.10 -5.78
CA LYS A 508 8.23 -52.67 -7.18
C LYS A 508 8.14 -51.15 -7.35
N ASP A 509 7.61 -50.45 -6.35
CA ASP A 509 7.33 -49.02 -6.39
C ASP A 509 8.08 -48.28 -5.27
N CYS A 510 8.47 -47.04 -5.56
CA CYS A 510 9.13 -46.16 -4.60
C CYS A 510 8.15 -45.69 -3.53
N PHE A 511 8.51 -45.86 -2.26
CA PHE A 511 7.72 -45.37 -1.12
C PHE A 511 7.50 -43.84 -1.12
N ILE A 512 8.43 -43.07 -1.70
CA ILE A 512 8.40 -41.60 -1.66
C ILE A 512 7.52 -41.01 -2.78
N CYS A 513 7.71 -41.44 -4.03
CA CYS A 513 6.98 -40.88 -5.18
C CYS A 513 5.92 -41.81 -5.77
N GLY A 514 5.87 -43.08 -5.36
CA GLY A 514 4.93 -44.07 -5.88
C GLY A 514 5.27 -44.63 -7.28
N GLU A 515 6.32 -44.15 -7.93
CA GLU A 515 6.71 -44.63 -9.26
C GLU A 515 7.54 -45.93 -9.21
N LYS A 516 7.45 -46.74 -10.26
CA LYS A 516 8.16 -48.03 -10.39
C LYS A 516 9.68 -47.87 -10.36
N PHE A 517 10.37 -48.85 -9.80
CA PHE A 517 11.83 -48.97 -9.95
C PHE A 517 12.19 -49.35 -11.38
N GLN A 518 13.28 -48.78 -11.89
CA GLN A 518 13.87 -49.21 -13.16
C GLN A 518 15.21 -49.88 -12.87
N ASN A 519 15.43 -51.01 -13.53
CA ASN A 519 16.75 -51.64 -13.51
C ASN A 519 17.75 -50.69 -14.18
N ILE A 520 19.01 -50.79 -13.78
CA ILE A 520 20.10 -50.00 -14.37
C ILE A 520 20.25 -50.46 -15.82
N VAL A 521 19.63 -49.74 -16.76
CA VAL A 521 19.89 -49.92 -18.20
C VAL A 521 20.96 -48.89 -18.57
N VAL A 522 22.12 -49.38 -18.99
CA VAL A 522 23.14 -48.55 -19.63
C VAL A 522 22.67 -48.37 -21.07
N ASP A 523 22.12 -47.20 -21.39
CA ASP A 523 21.82 -46.86 -22.77
C ASP A 523 22.40 -45.47 -23.05
N ASN A 524 23.22 -45.37 -24.09
CA ASN A 524 23.87 -44.15 -24.57
C ASN A 524 24.67 -43.34 -23.52
N GLY A 525 25.54 -43.99 -22.74
CA GLY A 525 26.57 -43.32 -21.92
C GLY A 525 26.08 -42.52 -20.71
N THR A 526 24.77 -42.31 -20.54
CA THR A 526 24.17 -41.66 -19.38
C THR A 526 23.54 -42.71 -18.47
N LYS A 527 24.24 -43.10 -17.40
CA LYS A 527 23.69 -44.01 -16.37
C LYS A 527 22.43 -43.36 -15.77
N LYS A 528 21.23 -43.93 -15.99
CA LYS A 528 19.98 -43.57 -15.29
C LYS A 528 20.00 -44.06 -13.83
N PHE A 529 21.01 -43.63 -13.06
CA PHE A 529 21.20 -44.00 -11.65
C PHE A 529 20.06 -43.48 -10.75
N SER A 530 19.29 -42.51 -11.23
CA SER A 530 18.24 -41.82 -10.48
C SER A 530 17.07 -42.71 -10.07
N LEU A 531 16.77 -43.79 -10.80
CA LEU A 531 15.62 -44.69 -10.56
C LEU A 531 16.03 -46.06 -9.96
N ALA A 532 17.30 -46.19 -9.56
CA ALA A 532 17.77 -47.38 -8.86
C ALA A 532 17.14 -47.49 -7.47
N LYS A 533 16.76 -48.71 -7.07
CA LYS A 533 16.21 -49.03 -5.75
C LYS A 533 17.29 -48.93 -4.67
N VAL A 534 17.07 -48.07 -3.68
CA VAL A 534 17.92 -47.89 -2.49
C VAL A 534 17.07 -47.94 -1.23
N ARG A 535 17.72 -48.06 -0.07
CA ARG A 535 17.07 -48.07 1.25
C ARG A 535 17.00 -46.65 1.81
N ASP A 536 15.79 -46.14 2.03
CA ASP A 536 15.56 -44.87 2.75
C ASP A 536 15.32 -45.14 4.24
N HIS A 537 15.83 -44.26 5.09
CA HIS A 537 15.70 -44.37 6.53
C HIS A 537 15.55 -43.01 7.20
N ASP A 538 15.03 -43.04 8.43
CA ASP A 538 14.86 -41.85 9.24
C ASP A 538 16.16 -41.47 9.96
N HIS A 539 16.73 -40.31 9.64
CA HIS A 539 17.95 -39.82 10.29
C HIS A 539 17.79 -39.41 11.78
N PHE A 540 16.56 -39.35 12.32
CA PHE A 540 16.29 -39.09 13.75
C PHE A 540 16.19 -40.38 14.58
N THR A 541 15.66 -41.46 14.01
CA THR A 541 15.42 -42.74 14.73
C THR A 541 16.33 -43.87 14.28
N GLY A 542 16.91 -43.77 13.08
CA GLY A 542 17.65 -44.84 12.39
C GLY A 542 16.74 -45.90 11.77
N ASN A 543 15.41 -45.78 11.88
CA ASN A 543 14.48 -46.80 11.42
C ASN A 543 14.33 -46.75 9.89
N TYR A 544 14.22 -47.92 9.28
CA TYR A 544 13.97 -48.07 7.86
C TYR A 544 12.55 -47.56 7.52
N ARG A 545 12.44 -46.73 6.47
CA ARG A 545 11.16 -46.16 6.02
C ARG A 545 10.59 -46.92 4.83
N GLY A 546 11.44 -47.24 3.87
CA GLY A 546 11.00 -47.96 2.69
C GLY A 546 12.01 -47.97 1.55
N PRO A 547 11.69 -48.69 0.48
CA PRO A 547 12.50 -48.72 -0.73
C PRO A 547 12.23 -47.43 -1.50
N ALA A 548 13.30 -46.72 -1.86
CA ALA A 548 13.23 -45.44 -2.54
C ALA A 548 14.08 -45.42 -3.80
N HIS A 549 13.78 -44.53 -4.74
CA HIS A 549 14.72 -44.21 -5.80
C HIS A 549 15.93 -43.50 -5.20
N SER A 550 17.12 -43.75 -5.74
CA SER A 550 18.35 -43.04 -5.34
C SER A 550 18.16 -41.51 -5.33
N LYS A 551 17.51 -40.96 -6.37
CA LYS A 551 17.19 -39.52 -6.45
C LYS A 551 16.17 -39.07 -5.39
N CYS A 552 15.12 -39.85 -5.15
CA CYS A 552 14.09 -39.52 -4.15
C CYS A 552 14.69 -39.51 -2.74
N ASN A 553 15.45 -40.55 -2.38
CA ASN A 553 16.19 -40.65 -1.12
C ASN A 553 17.12 -39.44 -0.91
N LEU A 554 17.92 -39.08 -1.93
CA LEU A 554 18.81 -37.92 -1.84
C LEU A 554 18.09 -36.57 -1.69
N ARG A 555 16.82 -36.47 -2.13
CA ARG A 555 16.02 -35.25 -1.99
C ARG A 555 15.19 -35.23 -0.70
N TYR A 556 14.81 -36.39 -0.17
CA TYR A 556 14.00 -36.55 1.04
C TYR A 556 14.82 -36.33 2.31
N ARG A 557 15.46 -35.16 2.39
CA ARG A 557 16.43 -34.80 3.42
C ARG A 557 15.75 -34.33 4.69
N LYS A 558 16.49 -34.48 5.79
CA LYS A 558 16.17 -33.87 7.09
C LYS A 558 15.94 -32.36 6.92
N PRO A 559 14.76 -31.82 7.28
CA PRO A 559 14.50 -30.40 7.19
C PRO A 559 15.38 -29.63 8.18
N ARG A 560 15.76 -28.38 7.83
CA ARG A 560 16.55 -27.48 8.69
C ARG A 560 15.73 -26.32 9.24
N PHE A 561 14.48 -26.60 9.58
CA PHE A 561 13.58 -25.62 10.17
C PHE A 561 12.64 -26.29 11.16
N VAL A 562 12.06 -25.50 12.06
CA VAL A 562 11.00 -25.92 12.99
C VAL A 562 9.77 -25.05 12.72
N PRO A 563 8.62 -25.65 12.37
CA PRO A 563 7.39 -24.90 12.19
C PRO A 563 6.80 -24.49 13.54
N ILE A 564 6.31 -23.26 13.60
CA ILE A 564 5.52 -22.72 14.71
C ILE A 564 4.14 -22.38 14.16
N PHE A 565 3.10 -22.92 14.76
CA PHE A 565 1.72 -22.66 14.42
C PHE A 565 1.08 -21.77 15.47
N LEU A 566 0.44 -20.70 15.01
CA LEU A 566 -0.33 -19.76 15.84
C LEU A 566 -1.76 -19.69 15.25
N HIS A 567 -2.77 -19.58 16.12
CA HIS A 567 -4.17 -19.58 15.70
C HIS A 567 -4.53 -18.38 14.82
N ASN A 568 -3.98 -17.20 15.09
CA ASN A 568 -4.22 -15.99 14.31
C ASN A 568 -2.91 -15.28 13.95
N MET A 569 -1.96 -16.05 13.41
CA MET A 569 -0.61 -15.60 13.01
C MET A 569 -0.66 -14.29 12.20
N SER A 570 -1.39 -14.30 11.08
CA SER A 570 -1.33 -13.24 10.08
C SER A 570 -2.03 -11.94 10.48
N ASN A 571 -2.96 -11.98 11.44
CA ASN A 571 -3.72 -10.79 11.83
C ASN A 571 -3.45 -10.31 13.26
N TYR A 572 -2.92 -11.15 14.15
CA TYR A 572 -2.84 -10.80 15.57
C TYR A 572 -1.58 -11.29 16.28
N ASP A 573 -1.42 -12.60 16.47
CA ASP A 573 -0.46 -13.14 17.46
C ASP A 573 0.99 -12.74 17.18
N VAL A 574 1.37 -12.70 15.90
CA VAL A 574 2.73 -12.31 15.50
C VAL A 574 3.03 -10.86 15.86
N HIS A 575 2.06 -9.96 15.74
CA HIS A 575 2.27 -8.54 16.05
C HIS A 575 2.69 -8.32 17.51
N LEU A 576 2.37 -9.27 18.39
CA LEU A 576 2.71 -9.19 19.81
C LEU A 576 4.20 -9.35 20.07
N PHE A 577 4.92 -10.21 19.33
CA PHE A 577 6.32 -10.56 19.63
C PHE A 577 7.27 -10.45 18.45
N VAL A 578 6.80 -10.05 17.25
CA VAL A 578 7.62 -9.96 16.03
C VAL A 578 8.82 -9.03 16.18
N ARG A 579 8.67 -7.95 16.97
CA ARG A 579 9.76 -7.00 17.21
C ARG A 579 10.87 -7.65 18.02
N GLU A 580 10.51 -8.31 19.12
CA GLU A 580 11.42 -9.07 19.96
C GLU A 580 12.06 -10.23 19.18
N ALA A 581 11.29 -10.92 18.33
CA ALA A 581 11.81 -11.96 17.44
C ALA A 581 12.84 -11.41 16.46
N ALA A 582 12.61 -10.23 15.87
CA ALA A 582 13.54 -9.59 14.95
C ALA A 582 14.83 -9.10 15.63
N VAL A 583 14.77 -8.76 16.93
CA VAL A 583 15.97 -8.40 17.71
C VAL A 583 16.83 -9.62 18.01
N GLN A 584 16.22 -10.78 18.27
CA GLN A 584 16.95 -11.99 18.65
C GLN A 584 17.33 -12.91 17.47
N ALA A 585 16.69 -12.74 16.31
CA ALA A 585 17.03 -13.45 15.09
C ALA A 585 18.21 -12.77 14.38
N GLU A 586 19.09 -13.56 13.76
CA GLU A 586 20.17 -13.00 12.94
C GLU A 586 19.62 -12.39 11.65
N SER A 587 18.62 -13.04 11.07
CA SER A 587 17.90 -12.49 9.93
C SER A 587 16.45 -12.92 9.94
N VAL A 588 15.61 -12.03 9.43
CA VAL A 588 14.17 -12.22 9.29
C VAL A 588 13.81 -12.08 7.83
N THR A 589 13.08 -13.06 7.29
CA THR A 589 12.46 -12.99 5.98
C THR A 589 10.95 -13.09 6.15
N VAL A 590 10.20 -12.30 5.39
CA VAL A 590 8.73 -12.29 5.45
C VAL A 590 8.13 -12.46 4.05
N ILE A 591 6.97 -13.10 3.99
CA ILE A 591 6.11 -13.13 2.81
C ILE A 591 4.93 -12.20 3.11
N PRO A 592 4.98 -10.92 2.70
CA PRO A 592 3.91 -9.97 3.00
C PRO A 592 2.72 -10.18 2.05
N GLN A 593 1.50 -10.13 2.59
CA GLN A 593 0.28 -10.01 1.79
C GLN A 593 -0.02 -8.52 1.53
N ASN A 594 0.16 -7.68 2.56
CA ASN A 594 0.10 -6.23 2.47
C ASN A 594 1.03 -5.63 3.55
N LYS A 595 0.95 -4.31 3.79
CA LYS A 595 1.81 -3.62 4.78
C LYS A 595 1.56 -4.04 6.24
N GLU A 596 0.45 -4.70 6.51
CA GLU A 596 0.01 -5.09 7.87
C GLU A 596 -0.04 -6.61 8.05
N LYS A 597 -0.33 -7.38 7.00
CA LYS A 597 -0.53 -8.83 7.07
C LYS A 597 0.62 -9.61 6.42
N TYR A 598 1.10 -10.63 7.14
CA TYR A 598 2.16 -11.53 6.67
C TYR A 598 1.62 -12.96 6.50
N VAL A 599 1.87 -13.56 5.34
CA VAL A 599 1.51 -14.95 5.02
C VAL A 599 2.48 -15.92 5.69
N GLY A 600 3.76 -15.54 5.78
CA GLY A 600 4.79 -16.35 6.41
C GLY A 600 5.89 -15.47 6.99
N PHE A 601 6.40 -15.88 8.15
CA PHE A 601 7.50 -15.22 8.85
C PHE A 601 8.57 -16.26 9.17
N PHE A 602 9.81 -15.97 8.75
CA PHE A 602 10.95 -16.87 8.85
C PHE A 602 12.06 -16.19 9.63
N ALA A 603 12.40 -16.70 10.81
CA ALA A 603 13.48 -16.20 11.64
C ALA A 603 14.64 -17.19 11.64
N LYS A 604 15.84 -16.76 11.22
CA LYS A 604 17.05 -17.57 11.36
C LYS A 604 17.64 -17.37 12.75
N ILE A 605 17.70 -18.46 13.52
CA ILE A 605 18.24 -18.48 14.87
C ILE A 605 19.61 -19.15 14.86
N ARG A 606 20.58 -18.51 15.50
CA ARG A 606 21.91 -19.05 15.74
C ARG A 606 21.88 -20.11 16.85
N VAL A 607 22.39 -21.29 16.55
CA VAL A 607 22.27 -22.51 17.38
C VAL A 607 23.60 -23.16 17.75
N ASP A 608 24.74 -22.62 17.31
CA ASP A 608 26.07 -22.97 17.81
C ASP A 608 26.35 -22.27 19.15
N ASP A 609 27.24 -22.86 19.95
CA ASP A 609 27.73 -22.26 21.19
C ASP A 609 28.69 -21.11 20.86
N GLU A 610 28.55 -19.98 21.56
CA GLU A 610 29.52 -18.90 21.50
C GLU A 610 30.89 -19.44 21.93
N VAL A 611 31.78 -19.67 20.97
CA VAL A 611 33.21 -19.78 21.27
C VAL A 611 33.64 -18.38 21.68
N ASN A 612 34.09 -18.24 22.93
CA ASN A 612 34.75 -17.04 23.41
C ASN A 612 35.83 -16.63 22.40
N ASN A 613 35.71 -15.42 21.87
CA ASN A 613 36.75 -14.80 21.07
C ASN A 613 37.92 -14.45 21.99
N ASP A 614 38.88 -15.35 22.10
CA ASP A 614 40.29 -15.01 22.24
C ASP A 614 41.01 -15.71 21.09
N ASP A 615 41.14 -15.00 19.98
CA ASP A 615 42.33 -15.10 19.12
C ASP A 615 42.27 -13.97 18.08
N ASN A 616 43.03 -12.92 18.39
CA ASN A 616 43.48 -11.94 17.42
C ASN A 616 44.35 -12.66 16.39
N SER A 617 43.93 -12.66 15.13
CA SER A 617 44.85 -12.57 14.01
C SER A 617 44.16 -11.85 12.86
N GLU A 618 44.67 -10.65 12.60
CA GLU A 618 44.63 -10.01 11.28
C GLU A 618 45.30 -10.97 10.28
N ASP A 619 44.72 -11.15 9.09
CA ASP A 619 45.39 -10.88 7.81
C ASP A 619 44.56 -11.38 6.62
N ASP A 620 44.34 -10.43 5.72
CA ASP A 620 44.37 -10.48 4.25
C ASP A 620 43.30 -11.15 3.38
N ALA A 621 43.03 -10.41 2.30
CA ALA A 621 42.06 -10.61 1.25
C ALA A 621 42.56 -11.54 0.13
N ASP A 622 41.59 -11.92 -0.71
CA ASP A 622 41.70 -12.47 -2.07
C ASP A 622 42.13 -13.94 -2.25
N SER A 623 41.13 -14.82 -2.43
CA SER A 623 41.11 -15.76 -3.56
C SER A 623 39.72 -16.39 -3.73
N ASP A 624 39.11 -16.17 -4.90
CA ASP A 624 37.97 -16.93 -5.40
C ASP A 624 38.41 -18.39 -5.63
N ASP A 625 37.90 -19.33 -4.83
CA ASP A 625 37.87 -20.74 -5.24
C ASP A 625 36.63 -21.47 -4.67
N ASP A 626 35.84 -22.01 -5.57
CA ASP A 626 34.56 -22.70 -5.33
C ASP A 626 34.78 -24.05 -4.62
N ASN A 627 34.84 -24.05 -3.29
CA ASN A 627 34.78 -25.27 -2.48
C ASN A 627 33.41 -25.44 -1.80
N ASN A 628 32.66 -26.44 -2.28
CA ASN A 628 31.30 -26.82 -1.85
C ASN A 628 31.21 -27.33 -0.38
N ASP A 629 32.35 -27.50 0.31
CA ASP A 629 32.42 -28.05 1.66
C ASP A 629 32.38 -26.95 2.76
N ASP A 630 32.80 -25.73 2.44
CA ASP A 630 32.77 -24.59 3.39
C ASP A 630 31.36 -24.00 3.56
N ASN A 631 30.53 -24.08 2.51
CA ASN A 631 29.12 -23.72 2.59
C ASN A 631 28.30 -24.71 3.44
N ALA A 632 28.73 -25.98 3.53
CA ALA A 632 28.08 -26.99 4.37
C ALA A 632 28.39 -26.78 5.87
N LYS A 633 29.63 -26.37 6.20
CA LYS A 633 30.03 -26.00 7.57
C LYS A 633 29.37 -24.69 8.05
N LYS A 634 29.24 -23.67 7.19
CA LYS A 634 28.52 -22.42 7.52
C LYS A 634 27.02 -22.63 7.77
N ASN A 635 26.36 -23.52 7.01
CA ASN A 635 24.92 -23.79 7.17
C ASN A 635 24.55 -24.58 8.43
N ASN A 636 25.52 -25.16 9.13
CA ASN A 636 25.30 -25.96 10.35
C ASN A 636 25.19 -25.13 11.64
N ARG A 637 25.25 -23.80 11.54
CA ARG A 637 25.18 -22.88 12.70
C ARG A 637 23.79 -22.29 12.95
N TYR A 638 22.84 -22.54 12.04
CA TYR A 638 21.52 -21.91 12.07
C TYR A 638 20.40 -22.92 11.93
N LEU A 639 19.29 -22.61 12.60
CA LEU A 639 18.00 -23.25 12.43
C LEU A 639 16.93 -22.19 12.15
N THR A 640 16.09 -22.44 11.14
CA THR A 640 15.02 -21.50 10.77
C THR A 640 13.76 -21.81 11.57
N LEU A 641 13.18 -20.82 12.22
CA LEU A 641 11.82 -20.87 12.75
C LEU A 641 10.86 -20.38 11.68
N ARG A 642 9.88 -21.22 11.34
CA ARG A 642 8.87 -20.90 10.32
C ARG A 642 7.51 -20.74 10.97
N LEU A 643 7.05 -19.52 11.11
CA LEU A 643 5.75 -19.20 11.68
C LEU A 643 4.69 -19.29 10.58
N ASN A 644 3.66 -20.09 10.84
CA ASN A 644 2.52 -20.26 9.96
C ASN A 644 1.22 -20.06 10.76
N SER A 645 0.15 -19.65 10.09
CA SER A 645 -1.20 -19.77 10.67
C SER A 645 -1.56 -21.25 10.80
N SER A 646 -2.09 -21.69 11.93
CA SER A 646 -2.89 -22.91 11.93
C SER A 646 -4.19 -22.61 11.20
N TYR A 647 -4.57 -23.49 10.28
CA TYR A 647 -5.88 -23.43 9.62
C TYR A 647 -6.99 -23.87 10.56
#